data_AF-A0A3M1WH81-F1
#
_entry.id   AF-A0A3M1WH81-F1
#
_cell.length_a   1.000
_cell.length_b   1.000
_cell.length_c   1.000
_cell.angle_alpha   90.00
_cell.angle_beta   90.00
_cell.angle_gamma   90.00
#
_symmetry.space_group_name_H-M   'P 1'
#
loop_
_entity.id
_entity.type
_entity.pdbx_description
1 polymer ?
#
loop_
_entity_poly.entity_id
_entity_poly.type
_entity_poly.pdbx_seq_one_letter_code
_entity_poly.pdbx_strand_id
1 'polypeptide(L)'
;MLVIRRNQIPRVIPLALSPALVVGFGIALPGVHGRARCVFPPPPGSEIVHRSTSTPGNPVPGGSRGRSPSSERDQRIPRHPPKRSGALQVRVRDSAGAPLPSVRLRLEEVRSSKVYEGASDGDGIFRFLNLPPGRYLLQALKPGFQPVGPSNVEIAAGEIVALSLTLSPSPMEAERPHRLPRRRDMRVPSIPVPTGEETKTVPARQLPRRSPPLVIEKPALLPADVLMAPALKDPPIGFTGSGSRPRDGRVGDDFIPIHDRWRIGFPEWDRGTGYPAPYHRGHPSDPYNQNVLKADYPIIGNDIFALLTGSSETLVDFRRVYTPSLVSAADPSSERFFGRGEQVFLRQNVELTFELFRGNTAFKPQDWAFRITPVFNINYLNARENGVVNIDVRRGTNRRDGHVGFQEFFAEVKLADSPPGFLGFFRGLLGREKSPYYDFTSLRVGIQKFNSDFRGFIFREQNLGYRLFGNNTNNLYQWNLAYFTLLEKDTNSELNTVFDARHHDVIIFNLYRQDFIWKGYTIQGSLHYSDDHAGNRDEGGVHFNTNGFLERPAPVGGFRPHNLNIVYLGFAGDGHIGRLNLSHAFYQALGEDDFNPIANRRVDVNARMLAVEASVDRDWIRFKGSFFWASGDGDPTDGEARGFDAIFDDPVFAGGEFSFWNGRGIRLTGTGIGLVQPRSVLPSLRTSKTEGQANFVNPGLFLFNLGADVEVMPELRALINVNVLRFQHTAPLELLLFQSPIRHHIGTDCSIGIQYRPLLNNNVIIKGGISALIPGRGFRDLFTSQALYSAFVSTKFTF
;
A
#
# COMPACT_ATOMS: atom_id res chain seq x y z
N MET A 1 25.38 -22.78 3.43
CA MET A 1 24.74 -23.90 2.70
C MET A 1 24.42 -24.99 3.71
N LEU A 2 23.15 -25.17 4.07
CA LEU A 2 22.68 -26.25 4.95
C LEU A 2 21.28 -26.66 4.46
N VAL A 3 21.10 -27.90 4.01
CA VAL A 3 19.85 -28.35 3.37
C VAL A 3 19.02 -29.14 4.37
N ILE A 4 17.91 -28.54 4.83
CA ILE A 4 16.90 -29.22 5.65
C ILE A 4 15.75 -29.63 4.73
N ARG A 5 15.35 -30.91 4.78
CA ARG A 5 14.38 -31.49 3.85
C ARG A 5 12.93 -31.07 4.18
N ARG A 6 12.14 -30.73 3.17
CA ARG A 6 10.67 -30.73 3.24
C ARG A 6 10.17 -32.16 3.52
N ASN A 7 9.87 -32.47 4.79
CA ASN A 7 8.78 -33.35 5.26
C ASN A 7 9.05 -33.88 6.68
N GLN A 8 8.76 -33.09 7.72
CA GLN A 8 8.04 -33.50 8.93
C GLN A 8 7.53 -32.23 9.64
N ILE A 9 6.22 -32.09 9.80
CA ILE A 9 5.61 -31.01 10.59
C ILE A 9 5.32 -31.59 11.98
N PRO A 10 6.01 -31.14 13.06
CA PRO A 10 5.57 -31.48 14.41
C PRO A 10 4.22 -30.82 14.68
N ARG A 11 3.30 -31.56 15.32
CA ARG A 11 2.01 -30.99 15.74
C ARG A 11 2.26 -29.79 16.66
N VAL A 12 1.66 -28.64 16.35
CA VAL A 12 1.70 -27.46 17.21
C VAL A 12 1.08 -27.82 18.56
N ILE A 13 1.86 -27.70 19.63
CA ILE A 13 1.39 -27.88 21.00
C ILE A 13 0.51 -26.65 21.34
N PRO A 14 -0.75 -26.83 21.78
CA PRO A 14 -1.58 -25.70 22.16
C PRO A 14 -1.05 -25.09 23.46
N LEU A 15 -0.54 -23.86 23.39
CA LEU A 15 -0.14 -23.11 24.57
C LEU A 15 -1.40 -22.66 25.33
N ALA A 16 -1.70 -23.31 26.44
CA ALA A 16 -2.90 -23.08 27.22
C ALA A 16 -2.85 -21.76 28.02
N LEU A 17 -3.15 -20.65 27.33
CA LEU A 17 -3.45 -19.37 27.98
C LEU A 17 -4.76 -19.49 28.78
N SER A 18 -4.72 -19.09 30.06
CA SER A 18 -5.86 -19.24 30.96
C SER A 18 -7.03 -18.33 30.56
N PRO A 19 -8.28 -18.82 30.56
CA PRO A 19 -9.45 -18.10 30.04
C PRO A 19 -10.00 -17.07 31.04
N ALA A 20 -9.15 -16.16 31.54
CA ALA A 20 -9.46 -15.21 32.60
C ALA A 20 -9.36 -13.73 32.18
N LEU A 21 -8.89 -13.43 30.96
CA LEU A 21 -8.70 -12.04 30.49
C LEU A 21 -9.19 -11.81 29.05
N VAL A 22 -10.41 -12.27 28.74
CA VAL A 22 -11.13 -11.90 27.51
C VAL A 22 -12.48 -11.29 27.89
N VAL A 23 -12.47 -9.99 28.18
CA VAL A 23 -13.70 -9.20 28.33
C VAL A 23 -14.25 -8.95 26.93
N GLY A 24 -15.24 -9.74 26.53
CA GLY A 24 -15.73 -9.78 25.15
C GLY A 24 -16.73 -8.66 24.83
N PHE A 25 -16.48 -7.95 23.72
CA PHE A 25 -17.49 -7.21 22.96
C PHE A 25 -17.56 -7.72 21.52
N GLY A 26 -17.82 -9.03 21.38
CA GLY A 26 -18.21 -9.62 20.11
C GLY A 26 -19.73 -9.51 19.92
N ILE A 27 -20.19 -8.89 18.84
CA ILE A 27 -21.61 -8.89 18.47
C ILE A 27 -21.99 -10.32 18.06
N ALA A 28 -22.76 -11.00 18.90
CA ALA A 28 -23.27 -12.33 18.60
C ALA A 28 -24.35 -12.25 17.50
N LEU A 29 -24.03 -12.73 16.30
CA LEU A 29 -25.01 -12.95 15.24
C LEU A 29 -25.78 -14.25 15.52
N PRO A 30 -27.12 -14.22 15.72
CA PRO A 30 -27.91 -15.43 15.89
C PRO A 30 -27.96 -16.23 14.59
N GLY A 31 -27.76 -17.55 14.67
CA GLY A 31 -27.91 -18.44 13.52
C GLY A 31 -29.38 -18.61 13.13
N VAL A 32 -29.83 -17.95 12.05
CA VAL A 32 -31.21 -18.06 11.56
C VAL A 32 -31.32 -19.08 10.43
N HIS A 33 -31.71 -20.31 10.76
CA HIS A 33 -32.35 -21.21 9.80
C HIS A 33 -33.80 -20.77 9.57
N GLY A 34 -33.99 -19.82 8.63
CA GLY A 34 -35.31 -19.28 8.30
C GLY A 34 -35.37 -18.70 6.89
N ARG A 35 -36.21 -19.25 6.03
CA ARG A 35 -36.48 -18.72 4.67
C ARG A 35 -37.40 -17.49 4.76
N ALA A 36 -36.85 -16.33 5.08
CA ALA A 36 -37.55 -15.06 4.94
C ALA A 36 -37.30 -14.45 3.54
N ARG A 37 -38.36 -14.25 2.74
CA ARG A 37 -38.30 -13.43 1.51
C ARG A 37 -38.58 -11.96 1.89
N CYS A 38 -37.54 -11.13 1.97
CA CYS A 38 -37.73 -9.69 2.09
C CYS A 38 -38.23 -9.12 0.76
N VAL A 39 -39.49 -8.70 0.71
CA VAL A 39 -40.08 -7.94 -0.41
C VAL A 39 -40.24 -6.50 0.05
N PHE A 40 -39.58 -5.56 -0.64
CA PHE A 40 -39.82 -4.14 -0.43
C PHE A 40 -41.06 -3.69 -1.23
N PRO A 41 -41.95 -2.87 -0.66
CA PRO A 41 -43.09 -2.31 -1.38
C PRO A 41 -42.64 -1.18 -2.34
N PRO A 42 -43.34 -0.95 -3.45
CA PRO A 42 -43.13 0.21 -4.31
C PRO A 42 -43.68 1.50 -3.66
N PRO A 43 -43.22 2.69 -4.08
CA PRO A 43 -43.77 3.96 -3.61
C PRO A 43 -45.21 4.19 -4.13
N PRO A 44 -46.03 5.00 -3.43
CA PRO A 44 -47.41 5.25 -3.80
C PRO A 44 -47.54 6.06 -5.09
N GLY A 45 -48.40 5.61 -6.00
CA GLY A 45 -48.86 6.37 -7.16
C GLY A 45 -50.28 6.90 -6.95
N SER A 46 -50.55 8.11 -7.41
CA SER A 46 -51.88 8.73 -7.40
C SER A 46 -52.80 8.14 -8.47
N GLU A 47 -54.04 7.80 -8.12
CA GLU A 47 -55.06 7.29 -9.04
C GLU A 47 -55.61 8.37 -9.99
N ILE A 48 -55.98 7.96 -11.21
CA ILE A 48 -57.08 8.59 -11.97
C ILE A 48 -57.97 7.48 -12.57
N VAL A 49 -59.29 7.65 -12.40
CA VAL A 49 -60.40 6.72 -12.72
C VAL A 49 -61.13 7.24 -13.97
N HIS A 50 -61.65 6.47 -14.94
CA HIS A 50 -62.05 5.04 -14.99
C HIS A 50 -61.55 4.41 -16.35
N ARG A 51 -62.06 3.34 -16.99
CA ARG A 51 -63.25 2.47 -16.90
C ARG A 51 -62.97 1.08 -17.51
N SER A 52 -63.91 0.13 -17.41
CA SER A 52 -63.88 -1.18 -18.08
C SER A 52 -65.24 -1.57 -18.68
N THR A 53 -65.23 -2.40 -19.73
CA THR A 53 -66.36 -3.24 -20.23
C THR A 53 -65.79 -4.53 -20.84
N SER A 54 -66.61 -5.58 -20.99
CA SER A 54 -66.10 -6.98 -20.93
C SER A 54 -66.86 -8.01 -21.79
N THR A 55 -66.12 -9.07 -22.16
CA THR A 55 -66.59 -10.46 -22.43
C THR A 55 -67.54 -10.70 -23.64
N PRO A 56 -67.83 -11.98 -24.03
CA PRO A 56 -66.88 -13.07 -24.34
C PRO A 56 -67.22 -13.81 -25.67
N GLY A 57 -66.35 -14.73 -26.14
CA GLY A 57 -66.62 -15.63 -27.29
C GLY A 57 -65.64 -16.81 -27.41
N ASN A 58 -66.08 -17.94 -27.98
CA ASN A 58 -65.41 -19.26 -27.95
C ASN A 58 -65.94 -20.13 -29.14
N PRO A 59 -65.31 -21.25 -29.58
CA PRO A 59 -63.90 -21.55 -29.91
C PRO A 59 -63.75 -22.20 -31.34
N VAL A 60 -62.63 -22.92 -31.62
CA VAL A 60 -62.46 -23.99 -32.67
C VAL A 60 -62.19 -23.53 -34.14
N PRO A 61 -61.26 -24.13 -34.93
CA PRO A 61 -59.96 -24.77 -34.61
C PRO A 61 -58.79 -24.48 -35.60
N GLY A 62 -57.56 -24.89 -35.24
CA GLY A 62 -56.54 -25.36 -36.19
C GLY A 62 -55.55 -24.34 -36.78
N GLY A 63 -54.30 -24.78 -37.03
CA GLY A 63 -53.28 -23.98 -37.73
C GLY A 63 -51.86 -24.04 -37.11
N SER A 64 -51.17 -25.18 -37.22
CA SER A 64 -49.81 -25.33 -36.68
C SER A 64 -48.74 -24.64 -37.54
N ARG A 65 -48.16 -23.54 -37.07
CA ARG A 65 -46.83 -23.05 -37.48
C ARG A 65 -46.04 -22.56 -36.26
N GLY A 66 -44.78 -22.96 -36.19
CA GLY A 66 -43.88 -22.60 -35.08
C GLY A 66 -43.65 -21.09 -35.01
N ARG A 67 -43.67 -20.54 -33.79
CA ARG A 67 -43.42 -19.13 -33.53
C ARG A 67 -42.13 -19.02 -32.72
N SER A 68 -41.11 -18.36 -33.29
CA SER A 68 -39.83 -18.11 -32.61
C SER A 68 -40.07 -17.35 -31.30
N PRO A 69 -39.28 -17.61 -30.23
CA PRO A 69 -39.33 -16.80 -29.02
C PRO A 69 -39.11 -15.32 -29.34
N SER A 70 -40.01 -14.46 -28.86
CA SER A 70 -39.86 -13.00 -28.99
C SER A 70 -38.66 -12.52 -28.17
N SER A 71 -37.85 -11.64 -28.74
CA SER A 71 -36.57 -11.15 -28.19
C SER A 71 -36.61 -10.78 -26.70
N GLU A 72 -36.01 -11.62 -25.85
CA GLU A 72 -35.39 -11.14 -24.62
C GLU A 72 -34.17 -10.28 -24.96
N ARG A 73 -33.77 -9.40 -24.03
CA ARG A 73 -32.73 -8.40 -24.30
C ARG A 73 -31.34 -8.96 -24.01
N ASP A 74 -30.74 -9.56 -25.04
CA ASP A 74 -29.32 -9.86 -25.15
C ASP A 74 -28.46 -8.70 -24.58
N GLN A 75 -27.81 -8.91 -23.44
CA GLN A 75 -26.89 -7.92 -22.84
C GLN A 75 -25.50 -7.97 -23.50
N ARG A 76 -25.48 -7.89 -24.83
CA ARG A 76 -24.26 -7.59 -25.60
C ARG A 76 -23.85 -6.14 -25.33
N ILE A 77 -22.55 -5.86 -25.43
CA ILE A 77 -21.99 -4.50 -25.31
C ILE A 77 -22.67 -3.57 -26.34
N PRO A 78 -23.43 -2.55 -25.91
CA PRO A 78 -24.15 -1.69 -26.85
C PRO A 78 -23.18 -0.82 -27.68
N ARG A 79 -23.36 -0.81 -29.00
CA ARG A 79 -22.59 -0.03 -29.99
C ARG A 79 -21.14 -0.48 -30.21
N HIS A 80 -20.92 -1.76 -30.54
CA HIS A 80 -19.78 -2.09 -31.39
C HIS A 80 -20.03 -1.48 -32.80
N PRO A 81 -19.21 -0.51 -33.27
CA PRO A 81 -19.32 -0.07 -34.66
C PRO A 81 -18.85 -1.21 -35.59
N PRO A 82 -19.35 -1.29 -36.84
CA PRO A 82 -18.81 -2.24 -37.80
C PRO A 82 -17.34 -1.91 -38.06
N LYS A 83 -16.44 -2.81 -37.67
CA LYS A 83 -14.99 -2.68 -37.88
C LYS A 83 -14.72 -2.50 -39.38
N ARG A 84 -14.11 -1.38 -39.76
CA ARG A 84 -13.81 -1.04 -41.17
C ARG A 84 -12.51 -1.65 -41.69
N SER A 85 -11.73 -2.28 -40.81
CA SER A 85 -10.47 -2.94 -41.07
C SER A 85 -10.49 -4.37 -40.53
N GLY A 86 -9.68 -5.25 -41.12
CA GLY A 86 -9.36 -6.57 -40.58
C GLY A 86 -7.95 -6.61 -39.97
N ALA A 87 -7.54 -7.81 -39.56
CA ALA A 87 -6.19 -8.10 -39.10
C ALA A 87 -5.71 -9.47 -39.61
N LEU A 88 -4.40 -9.64 -39.74
CA LEU A 88 -3.76 -10.92 -40.08
C LEU A 88 -2.78 -11.31 -38.98
N GLN A 89 -3.07 -12.39 -38.27
CA GLN A 89 -2.11 -13.06 -37.40
C GLN A 89 -1.35 -14.11 -38.19
N VAL A 90 -0.02 -14.00 -38.20
CA VAL A 90 0.89 -15.02 -38.73
C VAL A 90 1.52 -15.76 -37.56
N ARG A 91 1.63 -17.09 -37.64
CA ARG A 91 2.43 -17.92 -36.74
C ARG A 91 3.48 -18.66 -37.57
N VAL A 92 4.76 -18.48 -37.24
CA VAL A 92 5.89 -19.07 -37.97
C VAL A 92 6.55 -20.15 -37.14
N ARG A 93 6.78 -21.32 -37.75
CA ARG A 93 7.47 -22.47 -37.14
C ARG A 93 8.56 -23.02 -38.04
N ASP A 94 9.47 -23.80 -37.47
CA ASP A 94 10.41 -24.61 -38.24
C ASP A 94 9.79 -25.96 -38.65
N SER A 95 10.55 -26.75 -39.42
CA SER A 95 10.17 -28.11 -39.83
C SER A 95 10.09 -29.13 -38.67
N ALA A 96 10.54 -28.79 -37.46
CA ALA A 96 10.36 -29.59 -36.25
C ALA A 96 9.12 -29.17 -35.43
N GLY A 97 8.45 -28.08 -35.81
CA GLY A 97 7.26 -27.54 -35.15
C GLY A 97 7.54 -26.53 -34.04
N ALA A 98 8.80 -26.16 -33.81
CA ALA A 98 9.19 -25.14 -32.85
C ALA A 98 8.88 -23.72 -33.36
N PRO A 99 8.56 -22.75 -32.48
CA PRO A 99 8.33 -21.36 -32.88
C PRO A 99 9.61 -20.71 -33.42
N LEU A 100 9.49 -19.90 -34.49
CA LEU A 100 10.62 -19.16 -35.06
C LEU A 100 10.53 -17.65 -34.79
N PRO A 101 11.30 -17.11 -33.82
CA PRO A 101 11.40 -15.67 -33.61
C PRO A 101 12.23 -14.97 -34.69
N SER A 102 12.05 -13.65 -34.82
CA SER A 102 12.82 -12.77 -35.72
C SER A 102 12.79 -13.21 -37.20
N VAL A 103 11.66 -13.74 -37.67
CA VAL A 103 11.37 -13.96 -39.09
C VAL A 103 10.81 -12.67 -39.65
N ARG A 104 11.44 -12.08 -40.67
CA ARG A 104 10.91 -10.89 -41.34
C ARG A 104 9.68 -11.27 -42.16
N LEU A 105 8.58 -10.58 -41.93
CA LEU A 105 7.31 -10.78 -42.63
C LEU A 105 6.98 -9.51 -43.43
N ARG A 106 6.82 -9.66 -44.74
CA ARG A 106 6.43 -8.60 -45.67
C ARG A 106 5.07 -8.93 -46.26
N LEU A 107 4.10 -8.04 -46.09
CA LEU A 107 2.72 -8.17 -46.58
C LEU A 107 2.43 -7.03 -47.56
N GLU A 108 2.09 -7.35 -48.80
CA GLU A 108 1.86 -6.36 -49.87
C GLU A 108 0.41 -6.38 -50.35
N GLU A 109 -0.25 -5.22 -50.37
CA GLU A 109 -1.65 -5.08 -50.80
C GLU A 109 -1.78 -5.05 -52.33
N VAL A 110 -2.45 -6.04 -52.90
CA VAL A 110 -2.48 -6.29 -54.37
C VAL A 110 -3.12 -5.15 -55.18
N ARG A 111 -3.93 -4.28 -54.55
CA ARG A 111 -4.59 -3.15 -55.22
C ARG A 111 -3.85 -1.82 -55.14
N SER A 112 -2.95 -1.66 -54.18
CA SER A 112 -2.29 -0.37 -53.87
C SER A 112 -0.76 -0.45 -53.92
N SER A 113 -0.20 -1.66 -54.01
CA SER A 113 1.22 -1.97 -53.78
C SER A 113 1.77 -1.44 -52.45
N LYS A 114 0.87 -1.15 -51.49
CA LYS A 114 1.27 -0.73 -50.15
C LYS A 114 1.83 -1.92 -49.39
N VAL A 115 3.09 -1.78 -48.96
CA VAL A 115 3.81 -2.79 -48.17
C VAL A 115 3.65 -2.50 -46.68
N TYR A 116 3.47 -3.56 -45.91
CA TYR A 116 3.50 -3.59 -44.45
C TYR A 116 4.60 -4.60 -44.05
N GLU A 117 5.48 -4.25 -43.13
CA GLU A 117 6.58 -5.15 -42.70
C GLU A 117 6.65 -5.28 -41.18
N GLY A 118 7.24 -6.38 -40.71
CA GLY A 118 7.48 -6.64 -39.28
C GLY A 118 8.33 -7.89 -39.05
N ALA A 119 8.46 -8.31 -37.79
CA ALA A 119 9.21 -9.51 -37.42
C ALA A 119 8.48 -10.31 -36.32
N SER A 120 8.60 -11.64 -36.35
CA SER A 120 7.96 -12.52 -35.36
C SER A 120 8.56 -12.41 -33.95
N ASP A 121 7.69 -12.53 -32.94
CA ASP A 121 8.00 -12.55 -31.51
C ASP A 121 8.60 -13.89 -31.03
N GLY A 122 8.82 -14.03 -29.72
CA GLY A 122 9.38 -15.23 -29.09
C GLY A 122 8.58 -16.52 -29.34
N ASP A 123 7.26 -16.42 -29.49
CA ASP A 123 6.35 -17.53 -29.81
C ASP A 123 6.21 -17.76 -31.33
N GLY A 124 7.01 -17.04 -32.13
CA GLY A 124 6.97 -17.07 -33.59
C GLY A 124 5.74 -16.36 -34.16
N ILE A 125 5.03 -15.55 -33.39
CA ILE A 125 3.79 -14.90 -33.81
C ILE A 125 4.08 -13.47 -34.30
N PHE A 126 3.26 -12.99 -35.24
CA PHE A 126 3.20 -11.58 -35.62
C PHE A 126 1.76 -11.21 -35.99
N ARG A 127 1.41 -9.92 -35.89
CA ARG A 127 0.07 -9.42 -36.19
C ARG A 127 0.12 -8.13 -37.02
N PHE A 128 -0.35 -8.21 -38.26
CA PHE A 128 -0.67 -7.02 -39.05
C PHE A 128 -2.05 -6.49 -38.61
N LEU A 129 -2.11 -5.24 -38.19
CA LEU A 129 -3.31 -4.58 -37.68
C LEU A 129 -3.84 -3.54 -38.66
N ASN A 130 -5.13 -3.22 -38.56
CA ASN A 130 -5.81 -2.16 -39.32
C ASN A 130 -5.69 -2.29 -40.86
N LEU A 131 -5.70 -3.52 -41.37
CA LEU A 131 -5.64 -3.78 -42.80
C LEU A 131 -6.98 -3.45 -43.48
N PRO A 132 -6.99 -2.70 -44.59
CA PRO A 132 -8.17 -2.57 -45.45
C PRO A 132 -8.75 -3.94 -45.88
N PRO A 133 -10.07 -4.04 -46.15
CA PRO A 133 -10.65 -5.25 -46.73
C PRO A 133 -10.13 -5.46 -48.16
N GLY A 134 -9.43 -6.57 -48.42
CA GLY A 134 -8.67 -6.73 -49.67
C GLY A 134 -7.89 -8.03 -49.78
N ARG A 135 -7.05 -8.10 -50.83
CA ARG A 135 -6.14 -9.22 -51.12
C ARG A 135 -4.70 -8.79 -50.92
N TYR A 136 -3.92 -9.67 -50.31
CA TYR A 136 -2.55 -9.44 -49.90
C TYR A 136 -1.63 -10.60 -50.30
N LEU A 137 -0.36 -10.29 -50.54
CA LEU A 137 0.72 -11.24 -50.76
C LEU A 137 1.66 -11.22 -49.55
N LEU A 138 1.74 -12.32 -48.80
CA LEU A 138 2.64 -12.46 -47.65
C LEU A 138 3.93 -13.21 -48.03
N GLN A 139 5.08 -12.66 -47.68
CA GLN A 139 6.40 -13.29 -47.77
C GLN A 139 7.07 -13.35 -46.39
N ALA A 140 7.78 -14.44 -46.12
CA ALA A 140 8.52 -14.69 -44.89
C ALA A 140 10.00 -15.00 -45.18
N LEU A 141 10.92 -14.26 -44.57
CA LEU A 141 12.36 -14.39 -44.77
C LEU A 141 13.11 -14.44 -43.43
N LYS A 142 13.99 -15.44 -43.27
CA LYS A 142 14.89 -15.56 -42.12
C LYS A 142 16.26 -16.07 -42.59
N PRO A 143 17.39 -15.43 -42.23
CA PRO A 143 18.72 -15.96 -42.54
C PRO A 143 18.90 -17.39 -42.03
N GLY A 144 19.53 -18.26 -42.83
CA GLY A 144 19.68 -19.69 -42.55
C GLY A 144 18.48 -20.57 -42.95
N PHE A 145 17.36 -19.99 -43.35
CA PHE A 145 16.16 -20.70 -43.79
C PHE A 145 15.83 -20.36 -45.25
N GLN A 146 15.14 -21.27 -45.94
CA GLN A 146 14.56 -20.99 -47.25
C GLN A 146 13.42 -19.96 -47.09
N PRO A 147 13.32 -18.95 -47.98
CA PRO A 147 12.23 -17.98 -47.93
C PRO A 147 10.90 -18.64 -48.33
N VAL A 148 9.81 -18.22 -47.69
CA VAL A 148 8.47 -18.79 -47.89
C VAL A 148 7.51 -17.71 -48.37
N GLY A 149 6.90 -17.93 -49.54
CA GLY A 149 5.92 -17.05 -50.16
C GLY A 149 6.26 -16.72 -51.62
N PRO A 150 5.47 -15.83 -52.27
CA PRO A 150 4.32 -15.13 -51.72
C PRO A 150 3.09 -16.04 -51.55
N SER A 151 2.41 -15.92 -50.42
CA SER A 151 1.12 -16.57 -50.15
C SER A 151 -0.02 -15.57 -50.29
N ASN A 152 -1.07 -15.91 -51.04
CA ASN A 152 -2.29 -15.10 -51.12
C ASN A 152 -3.08 -15.16 -49.81
N VAL A 153 -3.49 -14.00 -49.31
CA VAL A 153 -4.39 -13.85 -48.16
C VAL A 153 -5.51 -12.87 -48.54
N GLU A 154 -6.77 -13.28 -48.34
CA GLU A 154 -7.95 -12.41 -48.49
C GLU A 154 -8.50 -12.09 -47.10
N ILE A 155 -8.85 -10.82 -46.85
CA ILE A 155 -9.22 -10.32 -45.52
C ILE A 155 -10.49 -9.49 -45.62
N ALA A 156 -11.54 -9.86 -44.87
CA ALA A 156 -12.79 -9.13 -44.80
C ALA A 156 -12.80 -8.05 -43.69
N ALA A 157 -13.80 -7.15 -43.74
CA ALA A 157 -13.98 -6.09 -42.77
C ALA A 157 -14.32 -6.66 -41.38
N GLY A 158 -13.46 -6.38 -40.38
CA GLY A 158 -13.61 -6.87 -39.01
C GLY A 158 -13.12 -8.30 -38.75
N GLU A 159 -12.64 -8.99 -39.78
CA GLU A 159 -12.10 -10.34 -39.69
C GLU A 159 -10.69 -10.36 -39.06
N ILE A 160 -10.37 -11.45 -38.37
CA ILE A 160 -9.00 -11.75 -37.93
C ILE A 160 -8.59 -13.06 -38.59
N VAL A 161 -7.85 -12.96 -39.69
CA VAL A 161 -7.35 -14.13 -40.42
C VAL A 161 -6.13 -14.68 -39.67
N ALA A 162 -6.05 -16.00 -39.50
CA ALA A 162 -4.94 -16.68 -38.83
C ALA A 162 -4.23 -17.64 -39.79
N LEU A 163 -2.97 -17.35 -40.11
CA LEU A 163 -2.15 -18.14 -41.03
C LEU A 163 -0.96 -18.76 -40.28
N SER A 164 -0.65 -20.03 -40.57
CA SER A 164 0.57 -20.68 -40.08
C SER A 164 1.54 -20.93 -41.23
N LEU A 165 2.81 -20.57 -41.04
CA LEU A 165 3.90 -20.77 -41.99
C LEU A 165 4.96 -21.67 -41.38
N THR A 166 5.53 -22.56 -42.21
CA THR A 166 6.63 -23.44 -41.83
C THR A 166 7.84 -23.14 -42.71
N LEU A 167 8.98 -22.78 -42.11
CA LEU A 167 10.24 -22.52 -42.81
C LEU A 167 11.20 -23.71 -42.65
N SER A 168 11.76 -24.16 -43.76
CA SER A 168 12.81 -25.20 -43.78
C SER A 168 14.20 -24.57 -43.72
N PRO A 169 15.17 -25.14 -42.98
CA PRO A 169 16.56 -24.68 -43.00
C PRO A 169 17.17 -24.84 -44.40
N SER A 170 18.05 -23.93 -44.81
CA SER A 170 18.70 -23.96 -46.12
C SER A 170 20.00 -24.77 -46.08
N PRO A 171 20.18 -25.82 -46.91
CA PRO A 171 21.32 -26.72 -46.79
C PRO A 171 22.55 -26.24 -47.60
N MET A 172 23.57 -25.67 -46.94
CA MET A 172 24.95 -25.73 -47.45
C MET A 172 26.01 -25.52 -46.36
N GLU A 173 27.18 -26.12 -46.59
CA GLU A 173 28.49 -25.93 -45.94
C GLU A 173 28.57 -26.06 -44.39
N ALA A 174 29.24 -27.13 -43.93
CA ALA A 174 29.59 -27.31 -42.52
C ALA A 174 31.07 -26.95 -42.28
N GLU A 175 31.32 -25.88 -41.52
CA GLU A 175 32.68 -25.50 -41.10
C GLU A 175 33.03 -25.97 -39.67
N ARG A 176 34.33 -25.99 -39.36
CA ARG A 176 34.92 -26.89 -38.37
C ARG A 176 34.97 -26.30 -36.95
N PRO A 177 34.80 -27.12 -35.89
CA PRO A 177 34.93 -26.64 -34.51
C PRO A 177 36.33 -26.08 -34.24
N HIS A 178 36.39 -24.91 -33.60
CA HIS A 178 37.64 -24.28 -33.16
C HIS A 178 37.79 -24.30 -31.64
N ARG A 179 39.05 -24.27 -31.21
CA ARG A 179 39.53 -24.87 -29.96
C ARG A 179 39.99 -23.79 -28.99
N LEU A 180 39.27 -23.60 -27.89
CA LEU A 180 39.69 -22.63 -26.86
C LEU A 180 41.05 -23.02 -26.24
N PRO A 181 42.00 -22.08 -26.11
CA PRO A 181 43.34 -22.36 -25.58
C PRO A 181 43.38 -22.47 -24.06
N ARG A 182 44.45 -23.08 -23.55
CA ARG A 182 44.67 -23.35 -22.12
C ARG A 182 44.87 -22.08 -21.29
N ARG A 183 44.18 -21.99 -20.14
CA ARG A 183 44.63 -21.17 -19.00
C ARG A 183 45.88 -21.82 -18.40
N ARG A 184 46.89 -21.03 -18.01
CA ARG A 184 48.11 -21.49 -17.31
C ARG A 184 48.07 -21.12 -15.83
N ASP A 185 48.76 -21.93 -15.03
CA ASP A 185 48.82 -21.85 -13.58
C ASP A 185 49.76 -20.75 -13.07
N MET A 186 49.56 -20.33 -11.83
CA MET A 186 50.64 -19.77 -11.01
C MET A 186 50.47 -20.25 -9.56
N ARG A 187 51.57 -20.70 -8.94
CA ARG A 187 51.57 -21.34 -7.60
C ARG A 187 51.57 -20.30 -6.47
N VAL A 188 51.05 -20.72 -5.32
CA VAL A 188 51.49 -20.22 -4.00
C VAL A 188 52.04 -21.43 -3.20
N PRO A 189 53.30 -21.43 -2.74
CA PRO A 189 53.87 -22.48 -1.89
C PRO A 189 53.51 -22.27 -0.40
N SER A 190 53.89 -23.21 0.47
CA SER A 190 53.47 -23.24 1.89
C SER A 190 54.50 -23.92 2.80
N ILE A 191 54.33 -23.77 4.14
CA ILE A 191 55.09 -24.46 5.24
C ILE A 191 56.53 -23.86 5.40
N PRO A 192 57.15 -23.71 6.60
CA PRO A 192 56.99 -24.46 7.87
C PRO A 192 56.79 -23.66 9.19
N VAL A 193 56.66 -24.44 10.27
CA VAL A 193 56.66 -24.06 11.71
C VAL A 193 57.98 -24.51 12.37
N PRO A 194 58.48 -23.83 13.42
CA PRO A 194 59.05 -24.55 14.58
C PRO A 194 58.62 -23.99 15.96
N THR A 195 59.15 -24.58 17.04
CA THR A 195 58.57 -24.58 18.42
C THR A 195 59.59 -24.19 19.52
N GLY A 196 59.12 -23.80 20.71
CA GLY A 196 59.90 -23.50 21.95
C GLY A 196 59.41 -22.20 22.62
N GLU A 197 59.06 -22.09 23.91
CA GLU A 197 59.79 -22.37 25.19
C GLU A 197 60.90 -21.33 25.49
N GLU A 198 61.08 -20.75 26.69
CA GLU A 198 60.42 -20.97 28.00
C GLU A 198 60.51 -19.74 28.99
N THR A 199 59.66 -19.76 30.04
CA THR A 199 59.66 -19.12 31.39
C THR A 199 60.64 -17.97 31.82
N LYS A 200 60.11 -16.85 32.41
CA LYS A 200 60.37 -16.35 33.81
C LYS A 200 59.88 -14.91 34.21
N THR A 201 58.84 -14.87 35.03
CA THR A 201 58.59 -14.06 36.28
C THR A 201 59.19 -12.65 36.57
N VAL A 202 58.28 -11.74 37.02
CA VAL A 202 58.42 -10.79 38.19
C VAL A 202 59.31 -9.52 38.00
N PRO A 203 59.07 -8.35 38.68
CA PRO A 203 58.13 -8.02 39.78
C PRO A 203 57.10 -6.88 39.52
N ALA A 204 56.18 -6.71 40.48
CA ALA A 204 55.28 -5.55 40.57
C ALA A 204 55.94 -4.33 41.25
N ARG A 205 55.48 -3.11 40.92
CA ARG A 205 55.92 -1.86 41.57
C ARG A 205 54.85 -1.31 42.51
N GLN A 206 55.23 -1.03 43.75
CA GLN A 206 54.35 -0.52 44.80
C GLN A 206 54.06 0.98 44.63
N LEU A 207 52.87 1.41 45.07
CA LEU A 207 52.58 2.80 45.42
C LEU A 207 52.41 2.90 46.95
N PRO A 208 52.82 4.01 47.59
CA PRO A 208 53.04 4.07 49.03
C PRO A 208 51.76 4.13 49.90
N ARG A 209 51.91 3.80 51.18
CA ARG A 209 50.83 3.75 52.18
C ARG A 209 50.58 5.10 52.88
N ARG A 210 49.30 5.36 53.15
CA ARG A 210 48.71 6.06 54.32
C ARG A 210 49.34 7.40 54.79
N SER A 211 48.56 8.46 54.64
CA SER A 211 48.27 9.37 55.76
C SER A 211 47.34 8.68 56.79
N PRO A 212 47.36 9.04 58.08
CA PRO A 212 46.37 8.54 59.05
C PRO A 212 44.99 9.17 58.82
N PRO A 213 43.89 8.46 59.16
CA PRO A 213 42.55 9.05 59.14
C PRO A 213 42.33 9.99 60.33
N LEU A 214 41.65 11.11 60.09
CA LEU A 214 41.02 11.88 61.18
C LEU A 214 39.88 11.04 61.79
N VAL A 215 39.90 10.90 63.11
CA VAL A 215 38.75 10.36 63.84
C VAL A 215 37.71 11.47 63.95
N ILE A 216 36.69 11.40 63.10
CA ILE A 216 35.41 12.05 63.37
C ILE A 216 34.64 11.09 64.27
N GLU A 217 34.24 11.54 65.46
CA GLU A 217 33.38 10.74 66.33
C GLU A 217 32.08 10.43 65.60
N LYS A 218 31.71 9.15 65.56
CA LYS A 218 30.49 8.68 64.90
C LYS A 218 29.28 9.18 65.70
N PRO A 219 28.42 10.06 65.16
CA PRO A 219 27.17 10.40 65.83
C PRO A 219 26.38 9.12 66.08
N ALA A 220 25.66 9.05 67.21
CA ALA A 220 24.84 7.89 67.53
C ALA A 220 23.79 7.72 66.42
N LEU A 221 23.92 6.63 65.64
CA LEU A 221 22.93 6.28 64.63
C LEU A 221 21.60 6.04 65.36
N LEU A 222 20.66 6.96 65.21
CA LEU A 222 19.25 6.69 65.42
C LEU A 222 18.89 5.44 64.58
N PRO A 223 18.08 4.51 65.11
CA PRO A 223 17.66 3.34 64.34
C PRO A 223 17.00 3.80 63.04
N ALA A 224 17.30 3.13 61.93
CA ALA A 224 16.94 3.58 60.58
C ALA A 224 15.42 3.78 60.41
N ASP A 225 14.63 3.07 61.22
CA ASP A 225 13.17 3.13 61.32
C ASP A 225 12.64 4.53 61.71
N VAL A 226 13.47 5.36 62.35
CA VAL A 226 13.12 6.72 62.82
C VAL A 226 13.41 7.81 61.77
N LEU A 227 14.29 7.54 60.80
CA LEU A 227 14.68 8.49 59.74
C LEU A 227 13.92 8.29 58.41
N MET A 228 12.96 7.36 58.38
CA MET A 228 12.03 7.24 57.25
C MET A 228 11.05 8.42 57.25
N ALA A 229 11.30 9.39 56.38
CA ALA A 229 10.39 10.51 56.14
C ALA A 229 8.96 9.99 55.82
N PRO A 230 7.88 10.66 56.28
CA PRO A 230 6.51 10.14 56.14
C PRO A 230 6.09 9.85 54.68
N ALA A 231 6.68 10.56 53.71
CA ALA A 231 6.50 10.32 52.27
C ALA A 231 7.06 8.97 51.75
N LEU A 232 7.63 8.12 52.61
CA LEU A 232 7.98 6.71 52.30
C LEU A 232 7.04 5.69 52.95
N LYS A 233 6.06 6.16 53.76
CA LYS A 233 5.09 5.29 54.45
C LYS A 233 3.82 5.05 53.63
N ASP A 234 3.37 6.07 52.92
CA ASP A 234 2.24 5.97 51.99
C ASP A 234 2.69 5.31 50.67
N PRO A 235 1.82 4.57 49.96
CA PRO A 235 2.13 4.11 48.62
C PRO A 235 2.12 5.29 47.63
N PRO A 236 2.88 5.19 46.52
CA PRO A 236 2.82 6.18 45.44
C PRO A 236 1.44 6.21 44.76
N ILE A 237 1.19 7.30 44.03
CA ILE A 237 0.05 7.40 43.11
C ILE A 237 0.21 6.35 42.00
N GLY A 238 -0.90 5.87 41.43
CA GLY A 238 -0.85 4.93 40.30
C GLY A 238 -0.37 3.51 40.66
N PHE A 239 -0.08 2.72 39.63
CA PHE A 239 0.66 1.46 39.75
C PHE A 239 2.11 1.66 39.30
N THR A 240 3.03 1.77 40.27
CA THR A 240 4.46 1.97 40.01
C THR A 240 5.27 0.69 39.83
N GLY A 241 4.69 -0.49 40.10
CA GLY A 241 5.46 -1.74 40.19
C GLY A 241 6.62 -1.69 41.20
N SER A 242 7.47 -2.72 41.18
CA SER A 242 8.62 -2.83 42.08
C SER A 242 9.67 -1.74 41.82
N GLY A 243 10.10 -1.05 42.88
CA GLY A 243 11.22 -0.11 42.81
C GLY A 243 12.58 -0.80 42.64
N SER A 244 13.59 -0.01 42.28
CA SER A 244 14.98 -0.49 42.23
C SER A 244 15.42 -0.90 43.65
N ARG A 245 16.03 -2.10 43.79
CA ARG A 245 16.59 -2.53 45.09
C ARG A 245 17.66 -1.54 45.57
N PRO A 246 17.81 -1.33 46.90
CA PRO A 246 18.83 -0.44 47.44
C PRO A 246 20.25 -0.76 46.94
N ARG A 247 21.02 0.29 46.71
CA ARG A 247 22.48 0.27 46.84
C ARG A 247 22.82 1.11 48.06
N ASP A 248 23.75 0.64 48.88
CA ASP A 248 24.04 1.21 50.20
C ASP A 248 24.55 2.66 50.13
N GLY A 249 23.62 3.61 50.15
CA GLY A 249 23.88 5.03 50.28
C GLY A 249 24.14 5.39 51.74
N ARG A 250 25.18 6.16 52.01
CA ARG A 250 25.34 6.79 53.32
C ARG A 250 24.33 7.94 53.42
N VAL A 251 23.46 7.88 54.43
CA VAL A 251 22.69 9.05 54.88
C VAL A 251 23.66 10.10 55.39
N GLY A 252 23.40 11.37 55.07
CA GLY A 252 24.11 12.53 55.65
C GLY A 252 23.15 13.34 56.51
N ASP A 253 23.67 14.07 57.49
CA ASP A 253 22.85 14.72 58.52
C ASP A 253 21.88 15.77 57.93
N ASP A 254 22.24 16.40 56.81
CA ASP A 254 21.44 17.41 56.11
C ASP A 254 20.50 16.86 55.02
N PHE A 255 20.56 15.57 54.65
CA PHE A 255 19.71 15.02 53.58
C PHE A 255 19.41 13.51 53.68
N ILE A 256 18.15 13.16 53.42
CA ILE A 256 17.70 11.77 53.24
C ILE A 256 17.78 11.43 51.74
N PRO A 257 18.59 10.44 51.31
CA PRO A 257 18.71 10.07 49.91
C PRO A 257 17.47 9.30 49.41
N ILE A 258 16.52 10.01 48.78
CA ILE A 258 15.38 9.38 48.09
C ILE A 258 15.87 8.82 46.75
N HIS A 259 16.22 7.53 46.74
CA HIS A 259 16.80 6.84 45.58
C HIS A 259 15.87 6.73 44.36
N ASP A 260 14.56 6.78 44.58
CA ASP A 260 13.55 6.64 43.53
C ASP A 260 12.48 7.74 43.65
N ARG A 261 12.68 8.82 42.89
CA ARG A 261 11.76 9.97 42.86
C ARG A 261 10.35 9.64 42.34
N TRP A 262 10.20 8.49 41.68
CA TRP A 262 8.95 8.09 41.02
C TRP A 262 8.04 7.29 41.94
N ARG A 263 8.58 6.75 43.03
CA ARG A 263 7.88 5.89 43.99
C ARG A 263 7.76 6.53 45.38
N ILE A 264 7.67 7.86 45.40
CA ILE A 264 7.36 8.67 46.59
C ILE A 264 5.86 8.54 46.89
N GLY A 265 5.53 8.30 48.16
CA GLY A 265 4.18 8.16 48.66
C GLY A 265 3.38 9.46 48.67
N PHE A 266 2.06 9.34 48.47
CA PHE A 266 1.11 10.44 48.65
C PHE A 266 -0.03 9.98 49.57
N PRO A 267 -0.47 10.83 50.52
CA PRO A 267 -1.54 10.46 51.45
C PRO A 267 -2.87 10.26 50.72
N GLU A 268 -3.67 9.29 51.16
CA GLU A 268 -5.02 9.10 50.63
C GLU A 268 -5.90 10.33 50.98
N TRP A 269 -6.36 11.02 49.93
CA TRP A 269 -7.24 12.17 50.05
C TRP A 269 -8.63 11.81 49.53
N ASP A 270 -9.58 11.56 50.43
CA ASP A 270 -11.01 11.61 50.12
C ASP A 270 -11.60 12.96 50.58
N ARG A 271 -12.59 13.47 49.85
CA ARG A 271 -13.42 14.61 50.27
C ARG A 271 -14.68 14.18 51.03
N GLY A 272 -14.96 12.87 51.13
CA GLY A 272 -16.15 12.31 51.77
C GLY A 272 -17.43 12.49 50.95
N THR A 273 -17.31 12.83 49.66
CA THR A 273 -18.43 13.23 48.80
C THR A 273 -18.58 12.38 47.54
N GLY A 274 -17.72 11.37 47.32
CA GLY A 274 -17.78 10.49 46.14
C GLY A 274 -17.35 11.13 44.81
N TYR A 275 -16.95 12.40 44.81
CA TYR A 275 -16.31 13.07 43.68
C TYR A 275 -14.83 12.66 43.55
N PRO A 276 -14.23 12.74 42.35
CA PRO A 276 -12.84 12.31 42.14
C PRO A 276 -11.85 12.99 43.08
N ALA A 277 -11.01 12.16 43.69
CA ALA A 277 -9.90 12.55 44.54
C ALA A 277 -8.74 13.11 43.71
N PRO A 278 -7.90 14.01 44.26
CA PRO A 278 -6.67 14.42 43.58
C PRO A 278 -5.64 13.28 43.47
N TYR A 279 -5.74 12.24 44.32
CA TYR A 279 -4.76 11.15 44.43
C TYR A 279 -5.46 9.78 44.32
N HIS A 280 -5.79 9.35 43.11
CA HIS A 280 -6.32 8.01 42.87
C HIS A 280 -5.19 6.97 42.73
N ARG A 281 -5.29 5.85 43.45
CA ARG A 281 -4.43 4.67 43.25
C ARG A 281 -4.79 4.00 41.93
N GLY A 282 -3.77 3.66 41.13
CA GLY A 282 -3.93 2.99 39.84
C GLY A 282 -3.72 1.47 39.91
N HIS A 283 -4.00 0.79 38.80
CA HIS A 283 -3.90 -0.67 38.68
C HIS A 283 -3.19 -1.02 37.34
N PRO A 284 -2.49 -2.17 37.20
CA PRO A 284 -1.84 -2.55 35.94
C PRO A 284 -2.79 -2.61 34.73
N SER A 285 -4.08 -2.86 34.97
CA SER A 285 -5.15 -2.91 33.95
C SER A 285 -6.04 -1.65 33.92
N ASP A 286 -5.64 -0.58 34.61
CA ASP A 286 -6.32 0.71 34.56
C ASP A 286 -5.62 1.59 33.49
N PRO A 287 -6.30 1.95 32.39
CA PRO A 287 -5.72 2.80 31.35
C PRO A 287 -5.84 4.30 31.70
N TYR A 288 -6.62 4.68 32.71
CA TYR A 288 -6.88 6.08 33.05
C TYR A 288 -5.88 6.61 34.09
N ASN A 289 -5.75 5.94 35.24
CA ASN A 289 -4.77 6.34 36.27
C ASN A 289 -3.32 6.00 35.87
N GLN A 290 -2.34 6.51 36.64
CA GLN A 290 -0.92 6.39 36.31
C GLN A 290 -0.42 4.94 36.43
N ASN A 291 0.40 4.46 35.49
CA ASN A 291 0.78 3.06 35.34
C ASN A 291 2.15 2.89 34.65
N VAL A 292 3.02 2.00 35.17
CA VAL A 292 4.30 1.63 34.51
C VAL A 292 4.10 1.25 33.04
N LEU A 293 3.04 0.52 32.71
CA LEU A 293 2.80 0.02 31.35
C LEU A 293 2.36 1.11 30.36
N LYS A 294 2.04 2.32 30.85
CA LYS A 294 1.73 3.52 30.06
C LYS A 294 2.94 4.45 29.89
N ALA A 295 4.13 4.04 30.34
CA ALA A 295 5.32 4.86 30.49
C ALA A 295 5.18 6.05 31.48
N ASP A 296 4.16 6.07 32.36
CA ASP A 296 4.05 7.08 33.43
C ASP A 296 5.18 6.94 34.48
N TYR A 297 5.72 5.73 34.63
CA TYR A 297 6.76 5.37 35.58
C TYR A 297 7.84 4.50 34.92
N PRO A 298 9.12 4.62 35.32
CA PRO A 298 10.20 3.82 34.74
C PRO A 298 10.09 2.35 35.18
N ILE A 299 10.27 1.45 34.22
CA ILE A 299 10.24 -0.01 34.42
C ILE A 299 11.62 -0.57 34.84
N ILE A 300 12.71 0.11 34.44
CA ILE A 300 14.08 -0.25 34.80
C ILE A 300 14.82 1.02 35.23
N GLY A 301 15.39 1.00 36.43
CA GLY A 301 16.08 2.16 37.00
C GLY A 301 15.13 3.36 37.18
N ASN A 302 15.62 4.56 36.85
CA ASN A 302 14.89 5.82 37.03
C ASN A 302 14.60 6.55 35.71
N ASP A 303 15.00 5.97 34.56
CA ASP A 303 15.05 6.66 33.26
C ASP A 303 14.73 5.78 32.03
N ILE A 304 14.41 4.49 32.21
CA ILE A 304 13.93 3.58 31.14
C ILE A 304 12.46 3.26 31.38
N PHE A 305 11.63 3.47 30.37
CA PHE A 305 10.17 3.35 30.41
C PHE A 305 9.68 2.32 29.39
N ALA A 306 8.54 1.70 29.67
CA ALA A 306 7.84 0.82 28.73
C ALA A 306 6.44 1.37 28.43
N LEU A 307 6.06 1.41 27.17
CA LEU A 307 4.72 1.69 26.71
C LEU A 307 4.16 0.45 26.01
N LEU A 308 3.05 -0.06 26.53
CA LEU A 308 2.22 -1.07 25.90
C LEU A 308 0.96 -0.37 25.35
N THR A 309 0.57 -0.69 24.13
CA THR A 309 -0.70 -0.24 23.55
C THR A 309 -1.35 -1.38 22.79
N GLY A 310 -2.63 -1.63 23.07
CA GLY A 310 -3.43 -2.62 22.37
C GLY A 310 -4.45 -1.93 21.47
N SER A 311 -4.58 -2.35 20.21
CA SER A 311 -5.63 -1.85 19.33
C SER A 311 -6.34 -2.98 18.58
N SER A 312 -7.63 -2.80 18.36
CA SER A 312 -8.50 -3.75 17.67
C SER A 312 -9.34 -2.99 16.66
N GLU A 313 -9.21 -3.31 15.37
CA GLU A 313 -9.99 -2.69 14.31
C GLU A 313 -10.81 -3.73 13.55
N THR A 314 -12.13 -3.58 13.59
CA THR A 314 -13.09 -4.35 12.78
C THR A 314 -13.60 -3.48 11.64
N LEU A 315 -13.24 -3.81 10.40
CA LEU A 315 -13.81 -3.22 9.18
C LEU A 315 -14.80 -4.20 8.54
N VAL A 316 -15.97 -3.70 8.15
CA VAL A 316 -16.93 -4.39 7.28
C VAL A 316 -17.23 -3.48 6.08
N ASP A 317 -17.03 -3.98 4.86
CA ASP A 317 -17.27 -3.28 3.59
C ASP A 317 -18.25 -4.09 2.72
N PHE A 318 -19.40 -3.48 2.40
CA PHE A 318 -20.36 -3.96 1.42
C PHE A 318 -20.19 -3.13 0.17
N ARG A 319 -19.96 -3.74 -0.99
CA ARG A 319 -19.73 -2.98 -2.23
C ARG A 319 -20.30 -3.68 -3.46
N ARG A 320 -20.58 -2.90 -4.50
CA ARG A 320 -20.83 -3.39 -5.86
C ARG A 320 -19.75 -2.85 -6.79
N VAL A 321 -18.95 -3.75 -7.35
CA VAL A 321 -17.85 -3.46 -8.29
C VAL A 321 -18.04 -4.26 -9.58
N TYR A 322 -17.49 -3.78 -10.70
CA TYR A 322 -17.50 -4.55 -11.93
C TYR A 322 -16.66 -5.81 -11.79
N THR A 323 -17.34 -6.95 -11.78
CA THR A 323 -16.77 -8.28 -11.58
C THR A 323 -17.01 -9.09 -12.86
N PRO A 324 -15.97 -9.57 -13.55
CA PRO A 324 -16.13 -10.32 -14.80
C PRO A 324 -16.67 -11.72 -14.51
N SER A 325 -17.64 -12.14 -15.31
CA SER A 325 -18.07 -13.54 -15.38
C SER A 325 -17.13 -14.25 -16.37
N LEU A 326 -16.07 -14.85 -15.82
CA LEU A 326 -15.05 -15.58 -16.57
C LEU A 326 -15.60 -16.92 -17.12
N VAL A 327 -14.76 -17.69 -17.81
CA VAL A 327 -15.08 -19.02 -18.40
C VAL A 327 -15.55 -20.11 -17.42
N SER A 328 -15.79 -19.78 -16.16
CA SER A 328 -16.22 -20.68 -15.09
C SER A 328 -17.10 -19.96 -14.07
N ALA A 329 -18.07 -19.17 -14.57
CA ALA A 329 -19.03 -18.39 -13.78
C ALA A 329 -19.65 -19.18 -12.62
N ALA A 330 -19.93 -18.51 -11.51
CA ALA A 330 -20.56 -19.08 -10.32
C ALA A 330 -22.05 -19.40 -10.49
N ASP A 331 -22.68 -18.88 -11.55
CA ASP A 331 -24.07 -19.12 -11.93
C ASP A 331 -24.08 -19.95 -13.23
N PRO A 332 -24.38 -21.27 -13.18
CA PRO A 332 -24.41 -22.11 -14.37
C PRO A 332 -25.37 -21.55 -15.43
N SER A 333 -24.98 -21.61 -16.71
CA SER A 333 -25.66 -20.99 -17.86
C SER A 333 -25.72 -19.44 -17.89
N SER A 334 -24.95 -18.73 -17.05
CA SER A 334 -24.76 -17.28 -17.23
C SER A 334 -23.88 -16.95 -18.44
N GLU A 335 -24.51 -16.56 -19.56
CA GLU A 335 -23.82 -16.05 -20.77
C GLU A 335 -23.41 -14.57 -20.68
N ARG A 336 -23.57 -13.92 -19.52
CA ARG A 336 -23.23 -12.50 -19.33
C ARG A 336 -21.73 -12.31 -19.16
N PHE A 337 -21.19 -11.21 -19.72
CA PHE A 337 -19.79 -10.82 -19.52
C PHE A 337 -19.50 -10.31 -18.09
N PHE A 338 -20.47 -9.64 -17.46
CA PHE A 338 -20.39 -9.22 -16.06
C PHE A 338 -21.21 -10.15 -15.17
N GLY A 339 -20.56 -10.62 -14.11
CA GLY A 339 -21.12 -11.52 -13.11
C GLY A 339 -21.86 -10.80 -11.97
N ARG A 340 -21.96 -11.46 -10.83
CA ARG A 340 -22.58 -10.89 -9.62
C ARG A 340 -21.61 -9.93 -8.93
N GLY A 341 -21.78 -8.63 -9.16
CA GLY A 341 -20.84 -7.59 -8.71
C GLY A 341 -20.87 -7.23 -7.22
N GLU A 342 -21.84 -7.71 -6.44
CA GLU A 342 -21.92 -7.44 -5.00
C GLU A 342 -20.91 -8.29 -4.22
N GLN A 343 -20.12 -7.64 -3.37
CA GLN A 343 -19.10 -8.28 -2.54
C GLN A 343 -19.30 -7.88 -1.07
N VAL A 344 -18.95 -8.79 -0.16
CA VAL A 344 -18.88 -8.53 1.28
C VAL A 344 -17.47 -8.84 1.75
N PHE A 345 -16.82 -7.85 2.35
CA PHE A 345 -15.50 -7.97 2.95
C PHE A 345 -15.55 -7.67 4.44
N LEU A 346 -14.85 -8.47 5.24
CA LEU A 346 -14.64 -8.25 6.66
C LEU A 346 -13.14 -8.39 6.94
N ARG A 347 -12.58 -7.45 7.69
CA ARG A 347 -11.19 -7.48 8.18
C ARG A 347 -11.18 -7.20 9.68
N GLN A 348 -10.59 -8.11 10.44
CA GLN A 348 -10.22 -7.89 11.84
C GLN A 348 -8.70 -7.78 11.92
N ASN A 349 -8.21 -6.64 12.42
CA ASN A 349 -6.83 -6.47 12.84
C ASN A 349 -6.78 -6.43 14.38
N VAL A 350 -5.77 -7.06 14.97
CA VAL A 350 -5.36 -6.85 16.36
C VAL A 350 -3.89 -6.45 16.34
N GLU A 351 -3.60 -5.26 16.85
CA GLU A 351 -2.30 -4.60 16.83
C GLU A 351 -1.81 -4.48 18.27
N LEU A 352 -0.62 -5.01 18.57
CA LEU A 352 -0.01 -4.92 19.90
C LEU A 352 1.33 -4.20 19.77
N THR A 353 1.44 -2.98 20.27
CA THR A 353 2.68 -2.19 20.27
C THR A 353 3.39 -2.33 21.60
N PHE A 354 4.67 -2.73 21.53
CA PHE A 354 5.60 -2.77 22.66
C PHE A 354 6.73 -1.77 22.36
N GLU A 355 6.84 -0.70 23.14
CA GLU A 355 7.93 0.27 23.06
C GLU A 355 8.70 0.32 24.39
N LEU A 356 10.02 0.23 24.32
CA LEU A 356 10.94 0.42 25.45
C LEU A 356 11.90 1.55 25.09
N PHE A 357 11.97 2.60 25.89
CA PHE A 357 12.79 3.78 25.58
C PHE A 357 13.48 4.35 26.82
N ARG A 358 14.54 5.13 26.58
CA ARG A 358 15.26 5.88 27.60
C ARG A 358 15.13 7.38 27.39
N GLY A 359 14.88 8.11 28.48
CA GLY A 359 14.93 9.56 28.51
C GLY A 359 13.67 10.22 29.05
N ASN A 360 13.82 11.43 29.58
CA ASN A 360 12.72 12.25 30.11
C ASN A 360 12.02 13.01 28.96
N THR A 361 11.07 12.34 28.31
CA THR A 361 10.35 12.81 27.11
C THR A 361 9.57 14.10 27.29
N ALA A 362 9.27 14.50 28.53
CA ALA A 362 8.58 15.76 28.84
C ALA A 362 9.40 17.03 28.47
N PHE A 363 10.72 16.92 28.32
CA PHE A 363 11.61 18.08 28.07
C PHE A 363 12.67 17.87 26.98
N LYS A 364 12.98 16.62 26.62
CA LYS A 364 13.96 16.31 25.57
C LYS A 364 13.51 15.09 24.74
N PRO A 365 14.00 14.94 23.49
CA PRO A 365 13.86 13.71 22.73
C PRO A 365 14.39 12.47 23.50
N GLN A 366 13.89 11.29 23.16
CA GLN A 366 14.40 10.00 23.64
C GLN A 366 15.90 9.88 23.33
N ASP A 367 16.69 9.29 24.23
CA ASP A 367 18.11 9.02 24.00
C ASP A 367 18.29 7.78 23.11
N TRP A 368 17.46 6.77 23.35
CA TRP A 368 17.23 5.63 22.47
C TRP A 368 15.82 5.08 22.68
N ALA A 369 15.29 4.40 21.67
CA ALA A 369 14.02 3.68 21.72
C ALA A 369 14.11 2.36 20.95
N PHE A 370 13.31 1.38 21.35
CA PHE A 370 13.15 0.10 20.69
C PHE A 370 11.66 -0.24 20.65
N ARG A 371 11.14 -0.57 19.47
CA ARG A 371 9.70 -0.71 19.24
C ARG A 371 9.39 -1.91 18.35
N ILE A 372 8.42 -2.73 18.77
CA ILE A 372 7.87 -3.84 18.00
C ILE A 372 6.35 -3.73 17.98
N THR A 373 5.76 -3.82 16.79
CA THR A 373 4.31 -3.83 16.56
C THR A 373 3.93 -5.02 15.66
N PRO A 374 3.78 -6.24 16.21
CA PRO A 374 3.06 -7.32 15.54
C PRO A 374 1.58 -6.96 15.31
N VAL A 375 1.07 -7.28 14.12
CA VAL A 375 -0.35 -7.21 13.79
C VAL A 375 -0.85 -8.60 13.38
N PHE A 376 -1.92 -9.03 14.01
CA PHE A 376 -2.65 -10.27 13.73
C PHE A 376 -3.88 -9.94 12.89
N ASN A 377 -3.97 -10.50 11.69
CA ASN A 377 -5.09 -10.30 10.78
C ASN A 377 -5.95 -11.57 10.67
N ILE A 378 -7.27 -11.38 10.63
CA ILE A 378 -8.20 -12.34 10.05
C ILE A 378 -9.05 -11.58 9.04
N ASN A 379 -9.14 -12.08 7.81
CA ASN A 379 -9.98 -11.48 6.77
C ASN A 379 -10.92 -12.50 6.11
N TYR A 380 -12.05 -12.00 5.63
CA TYR A 380 -13.05 -12.77 4.89
C TYR A 380 -13.57 -11.97 3.71
N LEU A 381 -13.59 -12.57 2.53
CA LEU A 381 -14.17 -12.01 1.32
C LEU A 381 -15.19 -13.01 0.76
N ASN A 382 -16.40 -12.55 0.49
CA ASN A 382 -17.34 -13.21 -0.41
C ASN A 382 -17.51 -12.33 -1.66
N ALA A 383 -16.98 -12.79 -2.79
CA ALA A 383 -17.00 -12.08 -4.05
C ALA A 383 -18.24 -12.41 -4.91
N ARG A 384 -19.05 -13.40 -4.51
CA ARG A 384 -20.22 -13.96 -5.24
C ARG A 384 -19.96 -14.49 -6.66
N GLU A 385 -18.73 -14.41 -7.15
CA GLU A 385 -18.30 -14.80 -8.48
C GLU A 385 -16.98 -15.59 -8.43
N ASN A 386 -16.79 -16.52 -9.37
CA ASN A 386 -15.61 -17.39 -9.42
C ASN A 386 -14.40 -16.68 -10.04
N GLY A 387 -13.19 -17.13 -9.69
CA GLY A 387 -11.94 -16.55 -10.23
C GLY A 387 -11.59 -15.17 -9.70
N VAL A 388 -12.26 -14.71 -8.62
CA VAL A 388 -12.02 -13.41 -7.98
C VAL A 388 -11.21 -13.54 -6.69
N VAL A 389 -11.52 -14.54 -5.86
CA VAL A 389 -10.84 -14.76 -4.57
C VAL A 389 -9.59 -15.63 -4.68
N ASN A 390 -9.49 -16.40 -5.76
CA ASN A 390 -8.37 -17.29 -6.09
C ASN A 390 -8.44 -17.64 -7.59
N ILE A 391 -7.30 -17.93 -8.23
CA ILE A 391 -7.29 -18.39 -9.62
C ILE A 391 -7.91 -19.80 -9.78
N ASP A 392 -7.77 -20.65 -8.76
CA ASP A 392 -8.39 -21.98 -8.74
C ASP A 392 -9.88 -21.85 -8.37
N VAL A 393 -10.72 -21.81 -9.41
CA VAL A 393 -12.18 -21.70 -9.31
C VAL A 393 -12.82 -22.81 -8.46
N ARG A 394 -12.14 -23.93 -8.21
CA ARG A 394 -12.61 -24.99 -7.30
C ARG A 394 -12.61 -24.57 -5.83
N ARG A 395 -11.90 -23.48 -5.48
CA ARG A 395 -11.99 -22.84 -4.16
C ARG A 395 -13.24 -21.97 -3.99
N GLY A 396 -14.03 -21.77 -5.06
CA GLY A 396 -15.33 -21.10 -5.02
C GLY A 396 -15.27 -19.57 -4.95
N THR A 397 -16.36 -18.97 -4.50
CA THR A 397 -16.59 -17.50 -4.53
C THR A 397 -16.20 -16.78 -3.24
N ASN A 398 -15.72 -17.49 -2.21
CA ASN A 398 -15.36 -16.91 -0.92
C ASN A 398 -14.02 -17.43 -0.38
N ARG A 399 -13.36 -16.60 0.42
CA ARG A 399 -12.07 -16.90 1.07
C ARG A 399 -12.12 -16.39 2.50
N ARG A 400 -11.79 -17.25 3.47
CA ARG A 400 -11.39 -16.86 4.82
C ARG A 400 -9.89 -17.11 4.96
N ASP A 401 -9.19 -16.18 5.60
CA ASP A 401 -7.74 -16.18 5.67
C ASP A 401 -7.26 -15.45 6.93
N GLY A 402 -5.97 -15.57 7.24
CA GLY A 402 -5.36 -14.89 8.37
C GLY A 402 -3.84 -14.92 8.33
N HIS A 403 -3.23 -13.78 8.64
CA HIS A 403 -1.80 -13.53 8.52
C HIS A 403 -1.27 -12.82 9.75
N VAL A 404 0.04 -12.89 9.99
CA VAL A 404 0.73 -12.18 11.09
C VAL A 404 1.96 -11.50 10.53
N GLY A 405 2.04 -10.18 10.68
CA GLY A 405 3.13 -9.38 10.13
C GLY A 405 3.59 -8.28 11.09
N PHE A 406 4.90 -8.03 11.14
CA PHE A 406 5.48 -6.91 11.90
C PHE A 406 5.37 -5.62 11.11
N GLN A 407 4.53 -4.68 11.56
CA GLN A 407 4.36 -3.38 10.89
C GLN A 407 5.31 -2.32 11.45
N GLU A 408 5.87 -2.55 12.63
CA GLU A 408 7.04 -1.86 13.16
C GLU A 408 7.94 -2.88 13.86
N PHE A 409 9.25 -2.77 13.66
CA PHE A 409 10.28 -3.51 14.38
C PHE A 409 11.60 -2.74 14.18
N PHE A 410 11.87 -1.76 15.04
CA PHE A 410 13.01 -0.86 14.89
C PHE A 410 13.71 -0.52 16.21
N ALA A 411 14.97 -0.10 16.08
CA ALA A 411 15.71 0.63 17.11
C ALA A 411 15.97 2.07 16.62
N GLU A 412 15.91 3.03 17.54
CA GLU A 412 16.33 4.42 17.34
C GLU A 412 17.40 4.80 18.36
N VAL A 413 18.38 5.58 17.92
CA VAL A 413 19.37 6.23 18.79
C VAL A 413 19.50 7.70 18.41
N LYS A 414 19.47 8.59 19.41
CA LYS A 414 19.81 10.00 19.23
C LYS A 414 21.32 10.13 19.08
N LEU A 415 21.77 10.70 17.97
CA LEU A 415 23.20 10.86 17.66
C LEU A 415 23.78 12.12 18.29
N ALA A 416 23.05 13.24 18.23
CA ALA A 416 23.52 14.54 18.70
C ALA A 416 22.37 15.50 19.04
N ASP A 417 22.70 16.52 19.84
CA ASP A 417 21.98 17.80 19.83
C ASP A 417 22.45 18.61 18.61
N SER A 418 21.54 19.26 17.89
CA SER A 418 21.82 19.99 16.65
C SER A 418 21.83 21.51 16.91
N PRO A 419 23.00 22.14 17.19
CA PRO A 419 23.08 23.58 17.45
C PRO A 419 22.57 24.41 16.26
N PRO A 420 22.04 25.64 16.48
CA PRO A 420 21.41 26.44 15.43
C PRO A 420 22.30 26.76 14.21
N GLY A 421 21.65 26.98 13.07
CA GLY A 421 22.27 27.43 11.81
C GLY A 421 22.40 26.34 10.75
N PHE A 422 22.71 26.74 9.51
CA PHE A 422 22.58 25.91 8.29
C PHE A 422 23.30 24.54 8.36
N LEU A 423 24.46 24.45 9.02
CA LEU A 423 25.21 23.20 9.21
C LEU A 423 25.15 22.65 10.66
N GLY A 424 24.07 22.99 11.38
CA GLY A 424 23.85 22.61 12.78
C GLY A 424 24.04 21.13 13.07
N PHE A 425 23.46 20.25 12.24
CA PHE A 425 23.64 18.79 12.32
C PHE A 425 25.12 18.38 12.35
N PHE A 426 25.93 18.85 11.39
CA PHE A 426 27.35 18.47 11.32
C PHE A 426 28.15 19.00 12.52
N ARG A 427 27.83 20.20 13.01
CA ARG A 427 28.47 20.78 14.21
C ARG A 427 28.13 19.99 15.48
N GLY A 428 26.88 19.54 15.60
CA GLY A 428 26.41 18.66 16.67
C GLY A 428 27.05 17.27 16.64
N LEU A 429 27.13 16.65 15.45
CA LEU A 429 27.77 15.34 15.26
C LEU A 429 29.26 15.35 15.60
N LEU A 430 29.94 16.50 15.41
CA LEU A 430 31.33 16.73 15.83
C LEU A 430 31.49 17.01 17.34
N GLY A 431 30.40 16.98 18.11
CA GLY A 431 30.40 17.05 19.58
C GLY A 431 30.81 18.39 20.19
N ARG A 432 30.89 19.47 19.40
CA ARG A 432 31.48 20.75 19.84
C ARG A 432 30.52 21.66 20.59
N GLU A 433 29.23 21.59 20.28
CA GLU A 433 28.19 22.49 20.79
C GLU A 433 26.88 21.71 20.99
N LYS A 434 26.05 22.15 21.94
CA LYS A 434 24.70 21.61 22.16
C LYS A 434 23.64 22.63 21.76
N SER A 435 22.47 22.18 21.32
CA SER A 435 21.34 23.06 21.09
C SER A 435 20.71 23.53 22.41
N PRO A 436 20.48 24.85 22.61
CA PRO A 436 19.69 25.33 23.75
C PRO A 436 18.18 25.04 23.60
N TYR A 437 17.73 24.63 22.41
CA TYR A 437 16.32 24.37 22.08
C TYR A 437 15.97 22.87 22.04
N TYR A 438 16.92 21.99 22.42
CA TYR A 438 16.82 20.54 22.23
C TYR A 438 16.58 20.08 20.79
N ASP A 439 16.86 20.94 19.79
CA ASP A 439 17.00 20.51 18.38
C ASP A 439 17.97 19.31 18.33
N PHE A 440 17.66 18.29 17.53
CA PHE A 440 18.34 16.99 17.59
C PHE A 440 18.52 16.34 16.21
N THR A 441 19.34 15.28 16.19
CA THR A 441 19.38 14.30 15.09
C THR A 441 19.37 12.88 15.64
N SER A 442 18.49 12.05 15.09
CA SER A 442 18.34 10.62 15.39
C SER A 442 18.62 9.75 14.16
N LEU A 443 19.08 8.52 14.42
CA LEU A 443 19.12 7.43 13.44
C LEU A 443 18.16 6.32 13.89
N ARG A 444 17.20 5.96 13.02
CA ARG A 444 16.26 4.85 13.22
C ARG A 444 16.50 3.76 12.19
N VAL A 445 16.64 2.51 12.63
CA VAL A 445 16.95 1.34 11.80
C VAL A 445 15.98 0.20 12.10
N GLY A 446 15.41 -0.38 11.05
CA GLY A 446 14.47 -1.50 11.12
C GLY A 446 13.18 -1.24 10.33
N ILE A 447 12.15 -2.05 10.56
CA ILE A 447 10.83 -1.87 9.96
C ILE A 447 10.16 -0.67 10.64
N GLN A 448 9.85 0.37 9.88
CA GLN A 448 9.30 1.62 10.41
C GLN A 448 8.27 2.23 9.46
N LYS A 449 7.27 2.92 10.02
CA LYS A 449 6.31 3.71 9.25
C LYS A 449 6.96 5.00 8.74
N PHE A 450 6.80 5.27 7.44
CA PHE A 450 7.20 6.53 6.84
C PHE A 450 6.10 7.08 5.93
N ASN A 451 5.99 8.40 5.88
CA ASN A 451 5.12 9.12 4.97
C ASN A 451 5.94 10.27 4.38
N SER A 452 6.04 10.33 3.05
CA SER A 452 6.99 11.22 2.40
C SER A 452 6.50 12.65 2.21
N ASP A 453 5.21 12.91 2.32
CA ASP A 453 4.62 14.23 2.03
C ASP A 453 3.36 14.46 2.88
N PHE A 454 2.83 15.69 2.86
CA PHE A 454 1.72 16.08 3.75
C PHE A 454 0.45 15.24 3.59
N ARG A 455 0.17 14.65 2.42
CA ARG A 455 -1.08 13.92 2.15
C ARG A 455 -0.90 12.45 1.80
N GLY A 456 0.30 12.03 1.39
CA GLY A 456 0.64 10.65 1.00
C GLY A 456 0.51 10.42 -0.50
N PHE A 457 1.06 11.30 -1.34
CA PHE A 457 0.99 11.19 -2.80
C PHE A 457 2.06 10.29 -3.43
N ILE A 458 3.27 10.20 -2.85
CA ILE A 458 4.38 9.42 -3.46
C ILE A 458 4.69 8.12 -2.71
N PHE A 459 4.91 8.21 -1.39
CA PHE A 459 5.33 7.07 -0.58
C PHE A 459 4.79 7.17 0.86
N ARG A 460 3.90 6.24 1.22
CA ARG A 460 3.34 6.13 2.57
C ARG A 460 3.14 4.66 2.97
N GLU A 461 4.14 4.09 3.61
CA GLU A 461 4.22 2.64 3.88
C GLU A 461 5.10 2.32 5.11
N GLN A 462 5.02 1.08 5.59
CA GLN A 462 5.82 0.49 6.66
C GLN A 462 6.83 -0.52 6.07
N ASN A 463 8.12 -0.15 6.03
CA ASN A 463 9.17 -0.95 5.39
C ASN A 463 10.46 -1.01 6.21
N LEU A 464 11.30 -2.01 5.91
CA LEU A 464 12.65 -2.15 6.45
C LEU A 464 13.55 -1.05 5.87
N GLY A 465 14.22 -0.28 6.75
CA GLY A 465 15.14 0.74 6.27
C GLY A 465 15.92 1.47 7.36
N TYR A 466 16.73 2.41 6.90
CA TYR A 466 17.54 3.32 7.70
C TYR A 466 17.02 4.74 7.47
N ARG A 467 16.78 5.48 8.55
CA ARG A 467 16.30 6.87 8.51
C ARG A 467 17.14 7.73 9.44
N LEU A 468 17.88 8.66 8.85
CA LEU A 468 18.54 9.76 9.55
C LEU A 468 17.62 10.97 9.49
N PHE A 469 17.25 11.55 10.63
CA PHE A 469 16.31 12.67 10.67
C PHE A 469 16.55 13.59 11.85
N GLY A 470 16.10 14.83 11.74
CA GLY A 470 16.30 15.82 12.79
C GLY A 470 15.56 17.12 12.54
N ASN A 471 15.74 18.04 13.48
CA ASN A 471 15.25 19.41 13.42
C ASN A 471 16.37 20.40 13.78
N ASN A 472 16.17 21.68 13.45
CA ASN A 472 17.20 22.70 13.58
C ASN A 472 16.57 24.10 13.68
N THR A 473 17.20 24.96 14.49
CA THR A 473 16.87 26.38 14.65
C THR A 473 15.47 26.55 15.24
N ASN A 474 15.31 26.00 16.45
CA ASN A 474 14.06 25.97 17.22
C ASN A 474 12.92 25.33 16.40
N ASN A 475 13.17 24.12 15.91
CA ASN A 475 12.26 23.31 15.09
C ASN A 475 11.81 23.90 13.73
N LEU A 476 12.19 25.14 13.37
CA LEU A 476 11.72 25.81 12.14
C LEU A 476 12.14 25.08 10.85
N TYR A 477 13.29 24.39 10.86
CA TYR A 477 13.67 23.44 9.82
C TYR A 477 13.56 22.01 10.36
N GLN A 478 12.93 21.13 9.58
CA GLN A 478 12.88 19.69 9.85
C GLN A 478 13.34 18.94 8.60
N TRP A 479 14.10 17.87 8.75
CA TRP A 479 14.70 17.16 7.62
C TRP A 479 14.76 15.65 7.85
N ASN A 480 14.73 14.89 6.76
CA ASN A 480 14.81 13.44 6.76
C ASN A 480 15.63 12.98 5.56
N LEU A 481 16.50 12.00 5.76
CA LEU A 481 17.12 11.18 4.73
C LEU A 481 16.84 9.71 5.08
N ALA A 482 16.14 9.01 4.21
CA ALA A 482 15.77 7.61 4.39
C ALA A 482 16.19 6.75 3.20
N TYR A 483 16.56 5.51 3.47
CA TYR A 483 16.68 4.44 2.50
C TYR A 483 15.87 3.24 3.01
N PHE A 484 14.93 2.78 2.19
CA PHE A 484 14.10 1.61 2.43
C PHE A 484 14.40 0.56 1.37
N THR A 485 14.42 -0.71 1.79
CA THR A 485 14.23 -1.84 0.88
C THR A 485 12.84 -2.41 1.15
N LEU A 486 12.02 -2.53 0.12
CA LEU A 486 10.60 -2.86 0.31
C LEU A 486 10.43 -4.32 0.67
N LEU A 487 9.64 -4.57 1.71
CA LEU A 487 9.21 -5.92 2.07
C LEU A 487 8.00 -6.30 1.22
N GLU A 488 7.91 -7.57 0.83
CA GLU A 488 6.68 -8.07 0.24
C GLU A 488 5.53 -7.98 1.25
N LYS A 489 4.32 -7.77 0.74
CA LYS A 489 3.09 -7.69 1.55
C LYS A 489 2.26 -8.95 1.31
N ASP A 490 1.60 -9.45 2.34
CA ASP A 490 0.55 -10.45 2.13
C ASP A 490 -0.61 -9.82 1.33
N THR A 491 -0.93 -10.45 0.19
CA THR A 491 -1.98 -10.09 -0.77
C THR A 491 -3.33 -9.76 -0.15
N ASN A 492 -3.65 -10.39 0.99
CA ASN A 492 -4.99 -10.42 1.56
C ASN A 492 -5.19 -9.51 2.78
N SER A 493 -4.12 -9.23 3.52
CA SER A 493 -4.13 -8.36 4.69
C SER A 493 -3.46 -6.99 4.46
N GLU A 494 -2.70 -6.83 3.37
CA GLU A 494 -1.82 -5.69 3.05
C GLU A 494 -0.65 -5.50 4.05
N LEU A 495 -0.43 -6.46 4.96
CA LEU A 495 0.61 -6.40 6.00
C LEU A 495 1.95 -6.95 5.49
N ASN A 496 3.06 -6.47 6.06
CA ASN A 496 4.39 -7.06 5.83
C ASN A 496 4.42 -8.60 5.96
N THR A 497 5.08 -9.25 5.01
CA THR A 497 5.62 -10.60 5.17
C THR A 497 6.80 -10.60 6.16
N VAL A 498 7.19 -11.78 6.63
CA VAL A 498 8.27 -11.91 7.63
C VAL A 498 9.63 -12.02 6.93
N PHE A 499 10.20 -10.87 6.62
CA PHE A 499 11.54 -10.67 6.01
C PHE A 499 11.71 -11.15 4.56
N ASP A 500 10.64 -11.23 3.78
CA ASP A 500 10.75 -11.40 2.32
C ASP A 500 10.87 -10.04 1.64
N ALA A 501 11.71 -9.93 0.60
CA ALA A 501 12.17 -8.68 0.02
C ALA A 501 11.74 -8.52 -1.43
N ARG A 502 10.93 -7.49 -1.73
CA ARG A 502 10.36 -7.17 -3.05
C ARG A 502 11.41 -6.74 -4.10
N HIS A 503 12.69 -6.72 -3.74
CA HIS A 503 13.79 -6.25 -4.59
C HIS A 503 13.60 -4.84 -5.17
N HIS A 504 13.00 -3.95 -4.39
CA HIS A 504 12.72 -2.56 -4.75
C HIS A 504 13.27 -1.65 -3.66
N ASP A 505 14.22 -0.82 -4.04
CA ASP A 505 14.93 0.09 -3.14
C ASP A 505 14.47 1.53 -3.37
N VAL A 506 14.28 2.28 -2.27
CA VAL A 506 13.71 3.63 -2.29
C VAL A 506 14.49 4.55 -1.37
N ILE A 507 15.12 5.58 -1.95
CA ILE A 507 15.79 6.67 -1.22
C ILE A 507 14.86 7.89 -1.20
N ILE A 508 14.70 8.53 -0.04
CA ILE A 508 13.88 9.74 0.11
C ILE A 508 14.64 10.79 0.93
N PHE A 509 14.78 11.98 0.38
CA PHE A 509 15.21 13.18 1.11
C PHE A 509 14.06 14.18 1.18
N ASN A 510 13.75 14.64 2.40
CA ASN A 510 12.76 15.68 2.67
C ASN A 510 13.38 16.83 3.46
N LEU A 511 13.09 18.07 3.04
CA LEU A 511 13.38 19.29 3.79
C LEU A 511 12.10 20.11 3.95
N TYR A 512 11.69 20.34 5.19
CA TYR A 512 10.56 21.18 5.56
C TYR A 512 11.05 22.52 6.13
N ARG A 513 10.33 23.59 5.82
CA ARG A 513 10.47 24.89 6.49
C ARG A 513 9.11 25.39 6.97
N GLN A 514 8.98 25.51 8.29
CA GLN A 514 7.80 26.07 8.96
C GLN A 514 7.80 27.61 8.86
N ASP A 515 6.62 28.22 8.98
CA ASP A 515 6.39 29.67 8.87
C ASP A 515 7.06 30.29 7.62
N PHE A 516 6.80 29.70 6.45
CA PHE A 516 7.38 30.14 5.19
C PHE A 516 6.55 31.28 4.58
N ILE A 517 7.07 32.52 4.67
CA ILE A 517 6.40 33.79 4.29
C ILE A 517 5.19 34.12 5.20
N TRP A 518 4.28 33.17 5.42
CA TRP A 518 3.15 33.31 6.35
C TRP A 518 3.31 32.37 7.55
N LYS A 519 2.96 32.86 8.74
CA LYS A 519 2.89 32.03 9.96
C LYS A 519 1.77 31.01 9.83
N GLY A 520 2.03 29.78 10.26
CA GLY A 520 1.08 28.67 10.14
C GLY A 520 1.01 28.02 8.75
N TYR A 521 1.90 28.40 7.82
CA TYR A 521 2.07 27.74 6.53
C TYR A 521 3.48 27.15 6.41
N THR A 522 3.55 25.86 6.11
CA THR A 522 4.79 25.08 6.01
C THR A 522 5.02 24.68 4.56
N ILE A 523 6.28 24.76 4.10
CA ILE A 523 6.68 24.35 2.76
C ILE A 523 7.63 23.14 2.84
N GLN A 524 7.59 22.28 1.82
CA GLN A 524 8.42 21.09 1.69
C GLN A 524 9.08 21.05 0.30
N GLY A 525 10.39 20.81 0.27
CA GLY A 525 11.08 20.24 -0.88
C GLY A 525 11.36 18.76 -0.64
N SER A 526 11.19 17.92 -1.65
CA SER A 526 11.47 16.48 -1.58
C SER A 526 12.14 15.93 -2.83
N LEU A 527 13.02 14.96 -2.65
CA LEU A 527 13.64 14.16 -3.69
C LEU A 527 13.42 12.69 -3.35
N HIS A 528 12.83 11.93 -4.26
CA HIS A 528 12.70 10.47 -4.14
C HIS A 528 13.43 9.80 -5.30
N TYR A 529 14.06 8.67 -5.02
CA TYR A 529 14.65 7.78 -6.01
C TYR A 529 14.11 6.38 -5.77
N SER A 530 13.62 5.73 -6.83
CA SER A 530 12.94 4.44 -6.81
C SER A 530 13.60 3.52 -7.82
N ASP A 531 14.20 2.45 -7.34
CA ASP A 531 14.90 1.45 -8.14
C ASP A 531 14.19 0.09 -7.98
N ASP A 532 13.22 -0.19 -8.84
CA ASP A 532 12.38 -1.38 -8.78
C ASP A 532 12.92 -2.48 -9.71
N HIS A 533 13.58 -3.47 -9.13
CA HIS A 533 14.12 -4.66 -9.79
C HIS A 533 13.25 -5.92 -9.59
N ALA A 534 12.01 -5.74 -9.12
CA ALA A 534 11.03 -6.81 -9.05
C ALA A 534 10.74 -7.38 -10.47
N GLY A 535 10.20 -8.58 -10.56
CA GLY A 535 10.10 -9.33 -11.82
C GLY A 535 11.44 -9.91 -12.25
N ASN A 536 12.47 -9.08 -12.48
CA ASN A 536 13.80 -9.53 -12.92
C ASN A 536 14.57 -10.35 -11.89
N ARG A 537 14.29 -10.16 -10.59
CA ARG A 537 14.91 -10.93 -9.49
C ARG A 537 13.99 -11.99 -8.87
N ASP A 538 12.74 -12.14 -9.35
CA ASP A 538 11.82 -13.20 -8.92
C ASP A 538 12.25 -14.58 -9.45
N GLU A 539 11.85 -15.67 -8.76
CA GLU A 539 12.20 -17.03 -9.17
C GLU A 539 11.60 -17.36 -10.56
N GLY A 540 12.47 -17.70 -11.52
CA GLY A 540 12.05 -17.91 -12.92
C GLY A 540 11.60 -16.64 -13.65
N GLY A 541 11.79 -15.46 -13.05
CA GLY A 541 11.34 -14.19 -13.61
C GLY A 541 9.84 -13.92 -13.48
N VAL A 542 9.13 -14.60 -12.56
CA VAL A 542 7.67 -14.46 -12.39
C VAL A 542 7.25 -14.46 -10.92
N HIS A 543 6.29 -13.61 -10.56
CA HIS A 543 5.71 -13.53 -9.22
C HIS A 543 4.20 -13.80 -9.26
N PHE A 544 3.77 -14.82 -8.51
CA PHE A 544 2.38 -15.14 -8.28
C PHE A 544 2.02 -14.84 -6.82
N ASN A 545 0.91 -14.11 -6.62
CA ASN A 545 0.44 -13.78 -5.28
C ASN A 545 -0.12 -15.00 -4.53
N THR A 546 -0.44 -14.84 -3.24
CA THR A 546 -0.95 -15.93 -2.38
C THR A 546 -2.26 -16.56 -2.90
N ASN A 547 -2.98 -15.86 -3.78
CA ASN A 547 -4.21 -16.31 -4.41
C ASN A 547 -3.97 -16.95 -5.81
N GLY A 548 -2.73 -17.04 -6.26
CA GLY A 548 -2.31 -17.66 -7.52
C GLY A 548 -2.50 -16.78 -8.77
N PHE A 549 -2.79 -15.49 -8.63
CA PHE A 549 -2.78 -14.57 -9.77
C PHE A 549 -1.36 -14.08 -10.05
N LEU A 550 -1.05 -13.86 -11.33
CA LEU A 550 0.24 -13.35 -11.80
C LEU A 550 0.28 -11.83 -11.63
N GLU A 551 1.24 -11.35 -10.83
CA GLU A 551 1.39 -9.92 -10.50
C GLU A 551 2.60 -9.28 -11.19
N ARG A 552 3.69 -10.05 -11.41
CA ARG A 552 4.90 -9.63 -12.15
C ARG A 552 5.40 -10.74 -13.07
N PRO A 553 5.81 -10.46 -14.32
CA PRO A 553 5.48 -9.26 -15.09
C PRO A 553 3.96 -9.10 -15.22
N ALA A 554 3.48 -7.90 -15.55
CA ALA A 554 2.05 -7.70 -15.76
C ALA A 554 1.52 -8.62 -16.89
N PRO A 555 0.36 -9.30 -16.72
CA PRO A 555 -0.19 -10.25 -17.69
C PRO A 555 -0.89 -9.54 -18.87
N VAL A 556 -0.23 -8.53 -19.45
CA VAL A 556 -0.79 -7.60 -20.42
C VAL A 556 0.27 -7.18 -21.43
N GLY A 557 -0.10 -7.06 -22.72
CA GLY A 557 0.82 -6.66 -23.78
C GLY A 557 2.04 -7.59 -23.91
N GLY A 558 3.24 -7.03 -23.76
CA GLY A 558 4.50 -7.77 -23.77
C GLY A 558 4.80 -8.43 -22.44
N PHE A 559 4.82 -9.78 -22.41
CA PHE A 559 5.12 -10.53 -21.20
C PHE A 559 6.64 -10.77 -21.04
N ARG A 560 7.33 -9.88 -20.31
CA ARG A 560 8.77 -9.97 -20.04
C ARG A 560 9.13 -9.27 -18.71
N PRO A 561 10.07 -9.80 -17.92
CA PRO A 561 10.67 -9.10 -16.77
C PRO A 561 11.36 -7.79 -17.18
N HIS A 562 11.17 -6.75 -16.36
CA HIS A 562 11.64 -5.40 -16.61
C HIS A 562 12.08 -4.70 -15.31
N ASN A 563 13.01 -3.75 -15.41
CA ASN A 563 13.44 -2.89 -14.30
C ASN A 563 12.93 -1.46 -14.52
N LEU A 564 12.63 -0.76 -13.43
CA LEU A 564 12.04 0.57 -13.45
C LEU A 564 12.80 1.51 -12.51
N ASN A 565 13.46 2.53 -13.06
CA ASN A 565 14.31 3.45 -12.30
C ASN A 565 13.79 4.89 -12.44
N ILE A 566 13.30 5.47 -11.34
CA ILE A 566 12.54 6.74 -11.34
C ILE A 566 13.02 7.70 -10.24
N VAL A 567 13.32 8.93 -10.64
CA VAL A 567 13.51 10.10 -9.76
C VAL A 567 12.20 10.89 -9.70
N TYR A 568 11.74 11.23 -8.51
CA TYR A 568 10.64 12.17 -8.29
C TYR A 568 11.18 13.47 -7.68
N LEU A 569 11.00 14.58 -8.38
CA LEU A 569 11.26 15.93 -7.88
C LEU A 569 9.95 16.50 -7.33
N GLY A 570 9.93 16.88 -6.05
CA GLY A 570 8.71 17.26 -5.34
C GLY A 570 8.77 18.59 -4.62
N PHE A 571 7.65 19.31 -4.67
CA PHE A 571 7.43 20.59 -4.01
C PHE A 571 6.00 20.61 -3.45
N ALA A 572 5.85 20.81 -2.15
CA ALA A 572 4.55 20.78 -1.49
C ALA A 572 4.44 21.85 -0.40
N GLY A 573 3.22 22.14 0.05
CA GLY A 573 2.96 23.00 1.19
C GLY A 573 1.62 22.68 1.85
N ASP A 574 1.53 22.88 3.16
CA ASP A 574 0.32 22.65 3.96
C ASP A 574 0.27 23.64 5.13
N GLY A 575 -0.93 24.05 5.53
CA GLY A 575 -1.18 25.03 6.58
C GLY A 575 -2.24 26.07 6.18
N HIS A 576 -2.07 27.31 6.61
CA HIS A 576 -3.04 28.38 6.33
C HIS A 576 -2.41 29.76 6.05
N ILE A 577 -3.13 30.55 5.25
CA ILE A 577 -2.83 31.95 4.93
C ILE A 577 -4.04 32.77 5.39
N GLY A 578 -3.94 33.34 6.59
CA GLY A 578 -5.07 34.01 7.24
C GLY A 578 -6.21 33.02 7.51
N ARG A 579 -7.38 33.25 6.89
CA ARG A 579 -8.58 32.38 6.97
C ARG A 579 -8.63 31.25 5.93
N LEU A 580 -7.69 31.21 4.98
CA LEU A 580 -7.64 30.21 3.93
C LEU A 580 -6.67 29.10 4.34
N ASN A 581 -7.18 27.92 4.67
CA ASN A 581 -6.36 26.71 4.76
C ASN A 581 -5.98 26.30 3.33
N LEU A 582 -4.69 26.04 3.08
CA LEU A 582 -4.16 25.71 1.77
C LEU A 582 -3.21 24.51 1.87
N SER A 583 -3.47 23.50 1.05
CA SER A 583 -2.62 22.34 0.86
C SER A 583 -2.33 22.17 -0.63
N HIS A 584 -1.09 21.92 -1.02
CA HIS A 584 -0.74 21.61 -2.41
C HIS A 584 0.49 20.72 -2.50
N ALA A 585 0.61 20.02 -3.63
CA ALA A 585 1.78 19.24 -3.98
C ALA A 585 1.96 19.18 -5.50
N PHE A 586 3.17 19.45 -5.97
CA PHE A 586 3.60 19.24 -7.35
C PHE A 586 4.73 18.21 -7.38
N TYR A 587 4.65 17.26 -8.32
CA TYR A 587 5.69 16.28 -8.58
C TYR A 587 6.00 16.17 -10.06
N GLN A 588 7.29 16.00 -10.38
CA GLN A 588 7.79 15.63 -11.70
C GLN A 588 8.58 14.31 -11.55
N ALA A 589 8.08 13.25 -12.18
CA ALA A 589 8.78 11.97 -12.32
C ALA A 589 9.65 12.00 -13.59
N LEU A 590 10.88 11.48 -13.49
CA LEU A 590 11.88 11.38 -14.56
C LEU A 590 12.63 10.04 -14.41
N GLY A 591 12.91 9.33 -15.49
CA GLY A 591 13.64 8.06 -15.40
C GLY A 591 13.47 7.17 -16.62
N GLU A 592 13.59 5.84 -16.45
CA GLU A 592 13.38 4.86 -17.50
C GLU A 592 12.64 3.60 -17.00
N ASP A 593 11.89 2.98 -17.90
CA ASP A 593 11.34 1.63 -17.78
C ASP A 593 12.00 0.78 -18.89
N ASP A 594 12.83 -0.21 -18.52
CA ASP A 594 13.68 -0.92 -19.49
C ASP A 594 12.89 -1.84 -20.43
N PHE A 595 11.65 -2.16 -20.09
CA PHE A 595 10.66 -2.77 -20.97
C PHE A 595 9.24 -2.59 -20.42
N ASN A 596 8.53 -1.56 -20.86
CA ASN A 596 7.14 -1.39 -20.47
C ASN A 596 6.22 -2.42 -21.16
N PRO A 597 5.37 -3.15 -20.43
CA PRO A 597 4.51 -4.18 -20.99
C PRO A 597 3.43 -3.64 -21.95
N ILE A 598 2.95 -2.42 -21.76
CA ILE A 598 1.87 -1.83 -22.59
C ILE A 598 2.43 -1.27 -23.90
N ALA A 599 3.53 -0.50 -23.84
CA ALA A 599 4.23 0.00 -25.03
C ALA A 599 5.09 -1.07 -25.75
N ASN A 600 5.29 -2.22 -25.10
CA ASN A 600 6.04 -3.39 -25.57
C ASN A 600 7.51 -3.09 -25.94
N ARG A 601 8.16 -2.19 -25.17
CA ARG A 601 9.52 -1.68 -25.41
C ARG A 601 10.05 -0.88 -24.20
N ARG A 602 11.36 -0.55 -24.20
CA ARG A 602 11.95 0.47 -23.31
C ARG A 602 11.31 1.84 -23.56
N VAL A 603 10.96 2.56 -22.50
CA VAL A 603 10.43 3.94 -22.57
C VAL A 603 11.13 4.85 -21.57
N ASP A 604 11.39 6.09 -21.99
CA ASP A 604 11.92 7.15 -21.13
C ASP A 604 10.75 7.88 -20.44
N VAL A 605 10.83 8.07 -19.12
CA VAL A 605 9.70 8.56 -18.31
C VAL A 605 9.77 10.07 -18.11
N ASN A 606 8.67 10.77 -18.38
CA ASN A 606 8.53 12.21 -18.11
C ASN A 606 7.08 12.57 -17.77
N ALA A 607 6.72 12.39 -16.49
CA ALA A 607 5.34 12.50 -16.00
C ALA A 607 5.20 13.52 -14.85
N ARG A 608 4.00 14.08 -14.66
CA ARG A 608 3.72 15.19 -13.73
C ARG A 608 2.47 14.96 -12.90
N MET A 609 2.46 15.50 -11.68
CA MET A 609 1.30 15.53 -10.79
C MET A 609 1.15 16.92 -10.17
N LEU A 610 -0.08 17.37 -9.99
CA LEU A 610 -0.44 18.57 -9.23
C LEU A 610 -1.69 18.29 -8.40
N ALA A 611 -1.61 18.52 -7.10
CA ALA A 611 -2.74 18.55 -6.19
C ALA A 611 -2.85 19.94 -5.55
N VAL A 612 -4.06 20.46 -5.41
CA VAL A 612 -4.37 21.67 -4.64
C VAL A 612 -5.69 21.45 -3.90
N GLU A 613 -5.71 21.67 -2.59
CA GLU A 613 -6.90 21.68 -1.75
C GLU A 613 -6.95 22.99 -0.97
N ALA A 614 -8.03 23.75 -1.17
CA ALA A 614 -8.30 25.00 -0.50
C ALA A 614 -9.53 24.84 0.40
N SER A 615 -9.49 25.36 1.63
CA SER A 615 -10.65 25.30 2.52
C SER A 615 -10.77 26.49 3.46
N VAL A 616 -12.00 26.82 3.84
CA VAL A 616 -12.32 27.97 4.69
C VAL A 616 -13.26 27.52 5.81
N ASP A 617 -12.91 27.91 7.02
CA ASP A 617 -13.67 27.61 8.23
C ASP A 617 -14.73 28.66 8.53
N ARG A 618 -15.95 28.18 8.77
CA ARG A 618 -17.11 28.96 9.20
C ARG A 618 -17.84 28.19 10.30
N ASP A 619 -17.60 28.61 11.54
CA ASP A 619 -18.24 28.08 12.73
C ASP A 619 -18.02 26.56 12.86
N TRP A 620 -19.04 25.74 12.61
CA TRP A 620 -19.03 24.27 12.67
C TRP A 620 -18.87 23.59 11.29
N ILE A 621 -18.62 24.35 10.22
CA ILE A 621 -18.49 23.85 8.85
C ILE A 621 -17.17 24.30 8.22
N ARG A 622 -16.41 23.34 7.69
CA ARG A 622 -15.24 23.57 6.81
C ARG A 622 -15.62 23.28 5.36
N PHE A 623 -15.76 24.33 4.56
CA PHE A 623 -15.97 24.18 3.10
C PHE A 623 -14.64 23.90 2.40
N LYS A 624 -14.62 22.94 1.47
CA LYS A 624 -13.44 22.50 0.71
C LYS A 624 -13.69 22.57 -0.79
N GLY A 625 -12.67 22.96 -1.53
CA GLY A 625 -12.56 22.71 -2.96
C GLY A 625 -11.17 22.17 -3.28
N SER A 626 -11.11 21.06 -4.02
CA SER A 626 -9.84 20.41 -4.36
C SER A 626 -9.75 20.12 -5.86
N PHE A 627 -8.56 20.33 -6.43
CA PHE A 627 -8.22 19.99 -7.81
C PHE A 627 -7.01 19.07 -7.82
N PHE A 628 -7.10 17.99 -8.59
CA PHE A 628 -6.00 17.07 -8.82
C PHE A 628 -5.83 16.78 -10.30
N TRP A 629 -4.58 16.81 -10.73
CA TRP A 629 -4.12 16.47 -12.06
C TRP A 629 -2.96 15.46 -11.94
N ALA A 630 -3.09 14.32 -12.60
CA ALA A 630 -1.99 13.42 -12.91
C ALA A 630 -1.87 13.36 -14.44
N SER A 631 -0.65 13.51 -14.96
CA SER A 631 -0.40 13.46 -16.39
C SER A 631 -0.81 12.11 -16.96
N GLY A 632 -1.27 12.11 -18.21
CA GLY A 632 -1.60 10.91 -18.95
C GLY A 632 -0.72 10.77 -20.19
N ASP A 633 -0.49 9.53 -20.59
CA ASP A 633 0.17 9.18 -21.84
C ASP A 633 -0.78 9.38 -23.03
N GLY A 634 -0.30 10.14 -24.02
CA GLY A 634 -1.03 10.49 -25.23
C GLY A 634 -0.81 9.52 -26.40
N ASP A 635 0.34 8.83 -26.44
CA ASP A 635 0.68 7.83 -27.45
C ASP A 635 1.43 6.65 -26.78
N PRO A 636 0.71 5.64 -26.27
CA PRO A 636 1.31 4.44 -25.65
C PRO A 636 2.09 3.57 -26.65
N THR A 637 2.33 4.05 -27.87
CA THR A 637 3.11 3.38 -28.92
C THR A 637 4.32 4.19 -29.40
N ASP A 638 4.69 5.29 -28.71
CA ASP A 638 5.95 6.02 -28.91
C ASP A 638 7.09 5.48 -28.00
N GLY A 639 8.03 6.31 -27.54
CA GLY A 639 9.13 5.94 -26.64
C GLY A 639 9.15 6.71 -25.32
N GLU A 640 8.14 7.52 -25.02
CA GLU A 640 8.12 8.51 -23.93
C GLU A 640 6.90 8.33 -23.01
N ALA A 641 7.08 7.63 -21.89
CA ALA A 641 5.99 7.37 -20.95
C ALA A 641 5.64 8.64 -20.15
N ARG A 642 4.48 9.23 -20.48
CA ARG A 642 4.00 10.52 -19.95
C ARG A 642 2.86 10.39 -18.93
N GLY A 643 2.36 9.19 -18.65
CA GLY A 643 1.38 8.93 -17.59
C GLY A 643 2.04 8.93 -16.21
N PHE A 644 1.43 9.54 -15.19
CA PHE A 644 2.01 9.60 -13.84
C PHE A 644 1.54 8.42 -12.97
N ASP A 645 2.47 7.75 -12.30
CA ASP A 645 2.21 6.79 -11.22
C ASP A 645 3.11 7.09 -10.02
N ALA A 646 2.85 6.44 -8.88
CA ALA A 646 3.57 6.64 -7.63
C ALA A 646 4.07 5.33 -7.02
N ILE A 647 5.17 5.41 -6.27
CA ILE A 647 5.84 4.27 -5.61
C ILE A 647 4.85 3.50 -4.73
N PHE A 648 4.27 4.17 -3.74
CA PHE A 648 3.18 3.64 -2.92
C PHE A 648 2.39 4.80 -2.29
N ASP A 649 1.38 5.28 -2.98
CA ASP A 649 0.50 6.36 -2.53
C ASP A 649 -0.52 5.89 -1.47
N ASP A 650 -1.02 6.79 -0.62
CA ASP A 650 -2.17 6.54 0.28
C ASP A 650 -2.86 7.89 0.60
N PRO A 651 -3.40 8.58 -0.43
CA PRO A 651 -3.61 10.01 -0.40
C PRO A 651 -4.89 10.42 0.36
N VAL A 652 -4.72 11.21 1.41
CA VAL A 652 -5.83 11.83 2.17
C VAL A 652 -6.26 13.13 1.48
N PHE A 653 -6.93 12.97 0.34
CA PHE A 653 -7.32 14.04 -0.57
C PHE A 653 -8.70 13.74 -1.18
N ALA A 654 -9.49 14.79 -1.47
CA ALA A 654 -10.79 14.69 -2.17
C ALA A 654 -11.76 13.62 -1.61
N GLY A 655 -11.88 13.56 -0.28
CA GLY A 655 -12.71 12.59 0.44
C GLY A 655 -11.97 11.33 0.93
N GLY A 656 -10.77 11.04 0.43
CA GLY A 656 -9.92 9.96 0.94
C GLY A 656 -10.61 8.60 0.96
N GLU A 657 -10.58 7.92 2.12
CA GLU A 657 -11.21 6.60 2.33
C GLU A 657 -12.73 6.56 2.07
N PHE A 658 -13.41 7.72 2.07
CA PHE A 658 -14.84 7.84 1.80
C PHE A 658 -15.17 7.94 0.31
N SER A 659 -14.26 8.40 -0.55
CA SER A 659 -14.47 8.43 -2.00
C SER A 659 -14.60 7.01 -2.56
N PHE A 660 -15.52 6.77 -3.51
CA PHE A 660 -15.56 5.47 -4.19
C PHE A 660 -14.30 5.25 -5.04
N TRP A 661 -13.86 6.28 -5.77
CA TRP A 661 -12.72 6.20 -6.69
C TRP A 661 -11.39 5.97 -5.94
N ASN A 662 -11.14 6.71 -4.87
CA ASN A 662 -9.93 6.53 -4.05
C ASN A 662 -10.06 5.28 -3.16
N GLY A 663 -11.20 5.10 -2.50
CA GLY A 663 -11.40 4.05 -1.51
C GLY A 663 -11.56 2.63 -2.07
N ARG A 664 -11.86 2.42 -3.36
CA ARG A 664 -12.14 1.10 -3.93
C ARG A 664 -11.41 0.88 -5.27
N GLY A 665 -10.58 -0.16 -5.32
CA GLY A 665 -9.92 -0.58 -6.55
C GLY A 665 -10.90 -1.11 -7.59
N ILE A 666 -10.67 -0.75 -8.85
CA ILE A 666 -11.49 -1.13 -10.01
C ILE A 666 -10.59 -1.90 -10.96
N ARG A 667 -10.83 -3.21 -11.18
CA ARG A 667 -10.05 -4.01 -12.15
C ARG A 667 -10.55 -3.80 -13.58
N LEU A 668 -9.62 -3.77 -14.53
CA LEU A 668 -9.93 -3.72 -15.96
C LEU A 668 -10.21 -5.14 -16.45
N THR A 669 -11.47 -5.42 -16.82
CA THR A 669 -11.96 -6.78 -17.00
C THR A 669 -11.30 -7.50 -18.18
N GLY A 670 -10.72 -8.67 -17.92
CA GLY A 670 -10.07 -9.52 -18.92
C GLY A 670 -8.57 -9.27 -19.13
N THR A 671 -7.98 -8.28 -18.46
CA THR A 671 -6.56 -7.86 -18.65
C THR A 671 -5.67 -8.12 -17.43
N GLY A 672 -6.21 -8.71 -16.36
CA GLY A 672 -5.53 -8.94 -15.08
C GLY A 672 -5.31 -7.67 -14.22
N ILE A 673 -4.99 -6.55 -14.85
CA ILE A 673 -4.60 -5.29 -14.21
C ILE A 673 -5.74 -4.48 -13.56
N GLY A 674 -5.37 -3.59 -12.63
CA GLY A 674 -6.23 -2.61 -12.00
C GLY A 674 -6.30 -1.31 -12.81
N LEU A 675 -7.50 -0.87 -13.20
CA LEU A 675 -7.70 0.48 -13.76
C LEU A 675 -7.26 1.55 -12.75
N VAL A 676 -7.69 1.40 -11.50
CA VAL A 676 -7.23 2.18 -10.33
C VAL A 676 -7.14 1.23 -9.13
N GLN A 677 -6.13 1.43 -8.29
CA GLN A 677 -5.84 0.58 -7.13
C GLN A 677 -6.57 1.06 -5.87
N PRO A 678 -6.84 0.22 -4.85
CA PRO A 678 -7.48 0.65 -3.62
C PRO A 678 -6.57 1.63 -2.84
N ARG A 679 -7.19 2.63 -2.21
CA ARG A 679 -6.51 3.73 -1.52
C ARG A 679 -5.58 4.52 -2.47
N SER A 680 -5.98 4.73 -3.72
CA SER A 680 -5.21 5.45 -4.73
C SER A 680 -6.11 6.30 -5.61
N VAL A 681 -5.66 7.50 -5.98
CA VAL A 681 -6.36 8.32 -7.00
C VAL A 681 -5.87 8.01 -8.42
N LEU A 682 -4.74 7.32 -8.58
CA LEU A 682 -4.02 7.20 -9.84
C LEU A 682 -4.56 6.04 -10.69
N PRO A 683 -5.00 6.28 -11.95
CA PRO A 683 -5.48 5.24 -12.84
C PRO A 683 -4.33 4.48 -13.51
N SER A 684 -3.40 3.91 -12.72
CA SER A 684 -2.05 3.59 -13.21
C SER A 684 -1.88 2.26 -13.96
N LEU A 685 -2.93 1.45 -14.13
CA LEU A 685 -2.88 0.21 -14.94
C LEU A 685 -1.91 -0.89 -14.43
N ARG A 686 -1.38 -0.76 -13.21
CA ARG A 686 -0.60 -1.81 -12.51
C ARG A 686 -1.47 -3.00 -12.08
N THR A 687 -0.87 -4.17 -11.87
CA THR A 687 -1.53 -5.43 -11.47
C THR A 687 -2.20 -5.32 -10.09
N SER A 688 -1.40 -5.05 -9.08
CA SER A 688 -1.81 -4.64 -7.73
C SER A 688 -0.99 -3.43 -7.28
N LYS A 689 -1.26 -2.96 -6.07
CA LYS A 689 -0.55 -1.84 -5.44
C LYS A 689 0.70 -2.27 -4.66
N THR A 690 0.69 -3.49 -4.14
CA THR A 690 1.70 -4.05 -3.24
C THR A 690 2.73 -4.88 -3.99
N GLU A 691 2.26 -5.85 -4.77
CA GLU A 691 3.09 -6.84 -5.46
C GLU A 691 3.42 -6.36 -6.89
N GLY A 692 2.52 -5.60 -7.53
CA GLY A 692 2.73 -5.03 -8.86
C GLY A 692 3.77 -3.90 -8.93
N GLN A 693 4.44 -3.78 -10.08
CA GLN A 693 5.34 -2.66 -10.42
C GLN A 693 4.55 -1.42 -10.84
N ALA A 694 5.12 -0.21 -10.65
CA ALA A 694 4.49 1.03 -11.09
C ALA A 694 4.51 1.18 -12.63
N ASN A 695 3.55 1.91 -13.21
CA ASN A 695 3.43 2.01 -14.67
C ASN A 695 3.09 3.43 -15.17
N PHE A 696 3.98 3.95 -16.02
CA PHE A 696 3.92 5.30 -16.59
C PHE A 696 3.24 5.37 -17.97
N VAL A 697 2.86 4.23 -18.56
CA VAL A 697 2.01 4.17 -19.77
C VAL A 697 0.55 4.06 -19.31
N ASN A 698 -0.03 5.20 -18.89
CA ASN A 698 -1.34 5.24 -18.23
C ASN A 698 -2.18 6.48 -18.62
N PRO A 699 -3.53 6.45 -18.53
CA PRO A 699 -4.41 7.49 -19.07
C PRO A 699 -4.38 8.85 -18.32
N GLY A 700 -3.77 8.93 -17.14
CA GLY A 700 -3.81 10.12 -16.29
C GLY A 700 -5.22 10.50 -15.81
N LEU A 701 -5.31 11.56 -15.01
CA LEU A 701 -6.56 11.97 -14.37
C LEU A 701 -6.65 13.48 -14.19
N PHE A 702 -7.84 14.03 -14.45
CA PHE A 702 -8.36 15.24 -13.82
C PHE A 702 -9.46 14.87 -12.83
N LEU A 703 -9.36 15.39 -11.62
CA LEU A 703 -10.34 15.25 -10.55
C LEU A 703 -10.66 16.65 -10.01
N PHE A 704 -11.95 16.99 -9.96
CA PHE A 704 -12.46 18.20 -9.32
C PHE A 704 -13.36 17.80 -8.15
N ASN A 705 -13.04 18.27 -6.95
CA ASN A 705 -13.76 18.00 -5.71
C ASN A 705 -14.43 19.28 -5.19
N LEU A 706 -15.67 19.15 -4.74
CA LEU A 706 -16.26 20.04 -3.75
C LEU A 706 -16.66 19.20 -2.53
N GLY A 707 -16.39 19.71 -1.33
CA GLY A 707 -16.70 18.99 -0.10
C GLY A 707 -16.98 19.90 1.09
N ALA A 708 -17.53 19.30 2.13
CA ALA A 708 -17.74 19.94 3.42
C ALA A 708 -17.44 18.93 4.54
N ASP A 709 -16.63 19.34 5.52
CA ASP A 709 -16.59 18.67 6.81
C ASP A 709 -17.51 19.45 7.77
N VAL A 710 -18.28 18.72 8.58
CA VAL A 710 -19.35 19.27 9.41
C VAL A 710 -19.24 18.70 10.81
N GLU A 711 -19.01 19.55 11.80
CA GLU A 711 -18.97 19.15 13.21
C GLU A 711 -20.38 19.25 13.80
N VAL A 712 -21.12 18.13 13.73
CA VAL A 712 -22.54 18.04 14.13
C VAL A 712 -22.67 18.05 15.64
N MET A 713 -21.73 17.41 16.34
CA MET A 713 -21.52 17.41 17.78
C MET A 713 -20.01 17.27 18.04
N PRO A 714 -19.46 17.62 19.23
CA PRO A 714 -18.04 17.40 19.54
C PRO A 714 -17.56 15.94 19.32
N GLU A 715 -18.47 14.99 19.55
CA GLU A 715 -18.27 13.55 19.34
C GLU A 715 -18.46 13.15 17.87
N LEU A 716 -19.23 13.90 17.08
CA LEU A 716 -19.81 13.47 15.80
C LEU A 716 -19.48 14.43 14.66
N ARG A 717 -18.61 14.00 13.74
CA ARG A 717 -18.25 14.72 12.51
C ARG A 717 -18.83 14.01 11.29
N ALA A 718 -19.53 14.74 10.44
CA ALA A 718 -19.91 14.29 9.11
C ALA A 718 -18.95 14.86 8.05
N LEU A 719 -18.85 14.17 6.91
CA LEU A 719 -18.07 14.57 5.74
C LEU A 719 -18.94 14.35 4.50
N ILE A 720 -18.97 15.31 3.58
CA ILE A 720 -19.72 15.23 2.32
C ILE A 720 -18.76 15.60 1.19
N ASN A 721 -18.68 14.79 0.14
CA ASN A 721 -17.81 15.06 -1.01
C ASN A 721 -18.51 14.72 -2.33
N VAL A 722 -18.27 15.55 -3.36
CA VAL A 722 -18.65 15.30 -4.75
C VAL A 722 -17.42 15.49 -5.63
N ASN A 723 -16.99 14.41 -6.27
CA ASN A 723 -15.84 14.31 -7.15
C ASN A 723 -16.31 14.17 -8.61
N VAL A 724 -15.79 14.99 -9.52
CA VAL A 724 -15.99 14.86 -10.97
C VAL A 724 -14.68 14.41 -11.61
N LEU A 725 -14.73 13.27 -12.32
CA LEU A 725 -13.57 12.49 -12.73
C LEU A 725 -13.47 12.40 -14.26
N ARG A 726 -12.27 12.64 -14.82
CA ARG A 726 -12.01 12.61 -16.27
C ARG A 726 -10.59 12.12 -16.58
N PHE A 727 -10.43 11.10 -17.44
CA PHE A 727 -9.12 10.72 -17.97
C PHE A 727 -8.48 11.87 -18.75
N GLN A 728 -7.17 12.12 -18.58
CA GLN A 728 -6.50 13.12 -19.42
C GLN A 728 -6.44 12.64 -20.87
N HIS A 729 -5.94 11.41 -21.07
CA HIS A 729 -5.86 10.74 -22.37
C HIS A 729 -6.52 9.36 -22.30
N THR A 730 -7.02 8.86 -23.43
CA THR A 730 -7.66 7.54 -23.49
C THR A 730 -6.84 6.51 -24.27
N ALA A 731 -5.81 6.92 -25.01
CA ALA A 731 -5.03 6.06 -25.90
C ALA A 731 -4.49 4.76 -25.24
N PRO A 732 -3.95 4.77 -23.99
CA PRO A 732 -3.56 3.54 -23.30
C PRO A 732 -4.72 2.55 -23.11
N LEU A 733 -5.92 3.04 -22.80
CA LEU A 733 -7.12 2.22 -22.64
C LEU A 733 -7.65 1.72 -23.99
N GLU A 734 -7.56 2.55 -25.05
CA GLU A 734 -8.00 2.20 -26.41
C GLU A 734 -7.09 1.12 -27.04
N LEU A 735 -5.78 1.20 -26.79
CA LEU A 735 -4.80 0.17 -27.15
C LEU A 735 -5.10 -1.15 -26.42
N LEU A 736 -5.22 -1.10 -25.09
CA LEU A 736 -5.41 -2.29 -24.25
C LEU A 736 -6.72 -3.04 -24.50
N LEU A 737 -7.81 -2.31 -24.72
CA LEU A 737 -9.14 -2.90 -24.97
C LEU A 737 -9.42 -3.16 -26.45
N PHE A 738 -8.50 -2.80 -27.36
CA PHE A 738 -8.70 -2.82 -28.81
C PHE A 738 -10.01 -2.12 -29.25
N GLN A 739 -10.35 -1.03 -28.58
CA GLN A 739 -11.63 -0.32 -28.71
C GLN A 739 -11.40 1.19 -28.77
N SER A 740 -11.82 1.82 -29.87
CA SER A 740 -11.75 3.27 -30.07
C SER A 740 -13.05 3.79 -30.72
N PRO A 741 -13.52 5.02 -30.39
CA PRO A 741 -12.99 5.95 -29.39
C PRO A 741 -13.63 5.73 -28.01
N ILE A 742 -12.81 5.79 -26.96
CA ILE A 742 -13.24 5.85 -25.55
C ILE A 742 -13.36 7.33 -25.16
N ARG A 743 -14.38 7.71 -24.40
CA ARG A 743 -14.59 9.11 -24.01
C ARG A 743 -13.84 9.41 -22.70
N HIS A 744 -13.39 10.65 -22.52
CA HIS A 744 -12.61 11.00 -21.32
C HIS A 744 -13.41 11.01 -20.01
N HIS A 745 -14.72 11.30 -20.02
CA HIS A 745 -15.48 11.53 -18.79
C HIS A 745 -15.75 10.22 -18.03
N ILE A 746 -15.07 10.02 -16.90
CA ILE A 746 -15.18 8.83 -16.04
C ILE A 746 -16.52 8.85 -15.31
N GLY A 747 -16.89 9.95 -14.69
CA GLY A 747 -18.18 10.08 -13.99
C GLY A 747 -18.15 11.01 -12.79
N THR A 748 -19.16 10.85 -11.93
CA THR A 748 -19.28 11.57 -10.67
C THR A 748 -19.27 10.58 -9.50
N ASP A 749 -18.36 10.76 -8.57
CA ASP A 749 -18.26 10.01 -7.31
C ASP A 749 -18.80 10.88 -6.17
N CYS A 750 -19.90 10.45 -5.55
CA CYS A 750 -20.53 11.14 -4.42
C CYS A 750 -20.34 10.29 -3.16
N SER A 751 -19.94 10.91 -2.04
CA SER A 751 -19.77 10.21 -0.78
C SER A 751 -20.24 11.03 0.43
N ILE A 752 -20.75 10.30 1.43
CA ILE A 752 -21.11 10.80 2.76
C ILE A 752 -20.39 9.91 3.79
N GLY A 753 -19.61 10.52 4.66
CA GLY A 753 -18.88 9.89 5.76
C GLY A 753 -19.34 10.41 7.11
N ILE A 754 -19.18 9.59 8.13
CA ILE A 754 -19.43 9.92 9.54
C ILE A 754 -18.26 9.36 10.36
N GLN A 755 -17.73 10.15 11.29
CA GLN A 755 -16.81 9.73 12.33
C GLN A 755 -17.39 10.09 13.70
N TYR A 756 -17.51 9.09 14.57
CA TYR A 756 -18.04 9.20 15.92
C TYR A 756 -16.99 8.77 16.94
N ARG A 757 -16.79 9.61 17.98
CA ARG A 757 -15.85 9.43 19.09
C ARG A 757 -16.61 9.61 20.42
N PRO A 758 -17.34 8.58 20.89
CA PRO A 758 -18.27 8.70 22.03
C PRO A 758 -17.63 9.18 23.34
N LEU A 759 -16.32 9.03 23.50
CA LEU A 759 -15.57 9.39 24.71
C LEU A 759 -14.70 10.64 24.52
N LEU A 760 -14.83 11.35 23.39
CA LEU A 760 -13.98 12.47 22.93
C LEU A 760 -12.47 12.20 22.81
N ASN A 761 -12.02 11.00 23.19
CA ASN A 761 -10.67 10.48 23.04
C ASN A 761 -10.55 9.55 21.81
N ASN A 762 -9.40 8.87 21.67
CA ASN A 762 -9.11 7.94 20.57
C ASN A 762 -9.25 6.46 20.97
N ASN A 763 -9.80 6.17 22.16
CA ASN A 763 -9.99 4.80 22.67
C ASN A 763 -11.17 4.09 22.00
N VAL A 764 -12.16 4.85 21.50
CA VAL A 764 -13.25 4.33 20.67
C VAL A 764 -13.47 5.28 19.50
N ILE A 765 -13.22 4.81 18.28
CA ILE A 765 -13.49 5.54 17.04
C ILE A 765 -14.35 4.65 16.13
N ILE A 766 -15.55 5.11 15.81
CA ILE A 766 -16.43 4.47 14.83
C ILE A 766 -16.46 5.36 13.59
N LYS A 767 -16.12 4.81 12.43
CA LYS A 767 -16.31 5.44 11.12
C LYS A 767 -17.36 4.68 10.33
N GLY A 768 -18.28 5.39 9.69
CA GLY A 768 -19.22 4.84 8.71
C GLY A 768 -19.20 5.67 7.44
N GLY A 769 -19.35 5.05 6.27
CA GLY A 769 -19.35 5.77 5.01
C GLY A 769 -20.17 5.09 3.93
N ILE A 770 -20.82 5.89 3.08
CA ILE A 770 -21.52 5.44 1.87
C ILE A 770 -21.00 6.25 0.69
N SER A 771 -20.65 5.59 -0.41
CA SER A 771 -20.18 6.22 -1.63
C SER A 771 -20.73 5.57 -2.89
N ALA A 772 -20.85 6.34 -3.96
CA ALA A 772 -21.36 5.87 -5.24
C ALA A 772 -20.70 6.58 -6.43
N LEU A 773 -20.13 5.79 -7.35
CA LEU A 773 -19.62 6.25 -8.63
C LEU A 773 -20.69 6.06 -9.71
N ILE A 774 -21.19 7.18 -10.23
CA ILE A 774 -22.16 7.27 -11.32
C ILE A 774 -21.39 7.33 -12.66
N PRO A 775 -21.47 6.31 -13.53
CA PRO A 775 -20.66 6.28 -14.76
C PRO A 775 -20.94 7.46 -15.70
N GLY A 776 -19.88 8.16 -16.08
CA GLY A 776 -19.81 9.11 -17.18
C GLY A 776 -19.85 8.41 -18.54
N ARG A 777 -19.47 9.09 -19.63
CA ARG A 777 -19.48 8.46 -20.96
C ARG A 777 -18.34 7.45 -21.13
N GLY A 778 -17.12 7.82 -20.70
CA GLY A 778 -15.93 6.97 -20.80
C GLY A 778 -16.05 5.66 -20.04
N PHE A 779 -16.46 5.74 -18.78
CA PHE A 779 -16.60 4.55 -17.93
C PHE A 779 -17.73 3.61 -18.39
N ARG A 780 -18.70 4.12 -19.18
CA ARG A 780 -19.70 3.30 -19.90
C ARG A 780 -19.15 2.65 -21.17
N ASP A 781 -18.11 3.21 -21.78
CA ASP A 781 -17.39 2.58 -22.89
C ASP A 781 -16.49 1.44 -22.38
N LEU A 782 -15.92 1.59 -21.18
CA LEU A 782 -15.10 0.57 -20.51
C LEU A 782 -15.93 -0.58 -19.92
N PHE A 783 -17.10 -0.26 -19.34
CA PHE A 783 -17.88 -1.20 -18.54
C PHE A 783 -19.39 -1.17 -18.88
N THR A 784 -20.24 -0.62 -18.01
CA THR A 784 -21.70 -0.53 -18.22
C THR A 784 -22.26 0.81 -17.69
N SER A 785 -23.57 1.00 -17.82
CA SER A 785 -24.31 2.14 -17.26
C SER A 785 -24.68 2.01 -15.77
N GLN A 786 -24.38 0.90 -15.11
CA GLN A 786 -24.75 0.65 -13.72
C GLN A 786 -23.91 1.49 -12.75
N ALA A 787 -24.55 2.11 -11.75
CA ALA A 787 -23.84 2.77 -10.67
C ALA A 787 -23.08 1.73 -9.82
N LEU A 788 -21.82 2.05 -9.51
CA LEU A 788 -21.05 1.32 -8.50
C LEU A 788 -21.26 2.00 -7.14
N TYR A 789 -21.28 1.24 -6.06
CA TYR A 789 -21.50 1.77 -4.72
C TYR A 789 -20.76 0.98 -3.65
N SER A 790 -20.50 1.61 -2.51
CA SER A 790 -19.96 0.97 -1.32
C SER A 790 -20.59 1.58 -0.06
N ALA A 791 -20.78 0.76 0.96
CA ALA A 791 -21.15 1.14 2.31
C ALA A 791 -20.24 0.38 3.28
N PHE A 792 -19.54 1.08 4.17
CA PHE A 792 -18.62 0.47 5.12
C PHE A 792 -18.78 1.01 6.53
N VAL A 793 -18.37 0.21 7.51
CA VAL A 793 -18.18 0.60 8.91
C VAL A 793 -16.82 0.08 9.38
N SER A 794 -15.98 0.96 9.93
CA SER A 794 -14.81 0.57 10.72
C SER A 794 -15.03 0.97 12.18
N THR A 795 -14.76 0.05 13.10
CA THR A 795 -14.73 0.32 14.54
C THR A 795 -13.34 0.02 15.05
N LYS A 796 -12.63 1.04 15.54
CA LYS A 796 -11.33 0.89 16.21
C LYS A 796 -11.47 1.15 17.71
N PHE A 797 -11.00 0.17 18.48
CA PHE A 797 -10.74 0.28 19.91
C PHE A 797 -9.24 0.46 20.16
N THR A 798 -8.87 1.28 21.13
CA THR A 798 -7.48 1.49 21.58
C THR A 798 -7.42 1.49 23.11
N PHE A 799 -6.44 0.76 23.65
CA PHE A 799 -6.20 0.52 25.08
C PHE A 799 -4.75 0.83 25.44
#